data_AF-A0A9E3NQU9-F1
#
_entry.id   AF-A0A9E3NQU9-F1
#
_cell.length_a   1.000
_cell.length_b   1.000
_cell.length_c   1.000
_cell.angle_alpha   90.00
_cell.angle_beta   90.00
_cell.angle_gamma   90.00
#
_symmetry.space_group_name_H-M   'P 1'
#
loop_
_entity.id
_entity.type
_entity.pdbx_description
1 polymer ?
#
loop_
_entity_poly.entity_id
_entity_poly.type
_entity_poly.pdbx_seq_one_letter_code
_entity_poly.pdbx_strand_id
1 'polypeptide(L)'
;MSATTGKTIMIVDDDQALRESVRELLQSDGYDAICFASGSAALERLRADRKKPDVILLDLMMPGMTGWQFREEQLRDPSLAAIPVVIMTGTRDLRGITGSDVVHKPVELEKVLEAVERSAGGKRDVGQALPSSTKGEAWLGAVASSSFAGGGEMGERMRAFDWPQTSFGAVESWPSSLRSALGICLGSRSPIAIHWGPRLAMLYNDAWAPMLGDEHPRALGRAAADVWPEPRETTLVDAAPETRDRELPELLRRVVETGDRIERRERLVRLDRDGTGTLQDSYWDFTHLPMRNDEGAVEGVMTLAIDVTDRALVCRTIEDSQAGSRRIVSQVEPSVARMEAAHLAAIVTSSDDAIISKDLRGIIRSWNKGAERIFGYAAEDVIGKSVTLLIPNDRLNEEPGIIERIRRGEKIDHYETVRRRKDGELVDISLTVSPLRDGGGRVIGAAKIARDITDRRRGEEAIRHEREARLREMERAVRFSEMFVGILGHDLRNPLSAIMTAASLLETRAGSEKIAKPVGRIVVSADRMERMISQLLDFTRIRLGRGIPLERSLVDLGEVARSILEELETSCQRELRLGVLGDVVGTWDRDRLAQLLSNLAANACHHSTAATPVLLQLDGSDADVVRLELCNRGAIPPALLPVIFEPLRAGEQHERREGSSGLGLGLYITQQIIVAHGGAIRVESSEAQGTRFIIELPRCAPTGSAAVFARGRREQSTSDDERLRGWREKIE
;
A
#
# COMPACT_ATOMS: atom_id res chain seq x y z
N MET A 1 25.15 -20.24 11.07
CA MET A 1 25.26 -19.91 9.64
C MET A 1 24.18 -20.69 8.91
N SER A 2 23.06 -20.03 8.61
CA SER A 2 21.83 -20.67 8.10
C SER A 2 21.93 -20.98 6.60
N ALA A 3 21.27 -22.03 6.16
CA ALA A 3 21.37 -22.64 4.83
C ALA A 3 20.67 -21.86 3.68
N THR A 4 20.61 -20.52 3.74
CA THR A 4 19.81 -19.68 2.84
C THR A 4 20.58 -18.97 1.72
N THR A 5 21.91 -19.08 1.68
CA THR A 5 22.76 -18.39 0.69
C THR A 5 22.47 -18.85 -0.75
N GLY A 6 22.02 -17.93 -1.60
CA GLY A 6 21.94 -18.11 -3.06
C GLY A 6 20.54 -18.27 -3.67
N LYS A 7 19.46 -18.11 -2.90
CA LYS A 7 18.08 -18.05 -3.45
C LYS A 7 17.81 -16.70 -4.10
N THR A 8 17.12 -16.71 -5.24
CA THR A 8 16.80 -15.51 -6.01
C THR A 8 15.39 -15.02 -5.67
N ILE A 9 15.27 -13.78 -5.19
CA ILE A 9 14.01 -13.13 -4.83
C ILE A 9 13.71 -12.02 -5.84
N MET A 10 12.52 -12.05 -6.43
CA MET A 10 12.07 -11.00 -7.35
C MET A 10 11.19 -9.99 -6.62
N ILE A 11 11.51 -8.71 -6.73
CA ILE A 11 10.78 -7.60 -6.09
C ILE A 11 10.08 -6.80 -7.19
N VAL A 12 8.76 -6.68 -7.10
CA VAL A 12 7.91 -5.97 -8.06
C VAL A 12 7.04 -4.97 -7.30
N ASP A 13 7.43 -3.69 -7.35
CA ASP A 13 6.77 -2.58 -6.65
C ASP A 13 7.10 -1.29 -7.42
N ASP A 14 6.24 -0.28 -7.49
CA ASP A 14 6.51 0.96 -8.23
C ASP A 14 7.20 2.05 -7.37
N ASP A 15 7.23 1.89 -6.05
CA ASP A 15 7.97 2.74 -5.11
C ASP A 15 9.48 2.43 -5.10
N GLN A 16 10.29 3.36 -5.61
CA GLN A 16 11.74 3.20 -5.70
C GLN A 16 12.42 3.06 -4.34
N ALA A 17 12.03 3.88 -3.35
CA ALA A 17 12.68 3.91 -2.05
C ALA A 17 12.41 2.61 -1.29
N LEU A 18 11.17 2.12 -1.36
CA LEU A 18 10.79 0.84 -0.74
C LEU A 18 11.50 -0.35 -1.42
N ARG A 19 11.52 -0.40 -2.76
CA ARG A 19 12.24 -1.44 -3.51
C ARG A 19 13.72 -1.52 -3.12
N GLU A 20 14.40 -0.37 -3.07
CA GLU A 20 15.83 -0.31 -2.75
C GLU A 20 16.10 -0.79 -1.31
N SER A 21 15.27 -0.37 -0.35
CA SER A 21 15.36 -0.78 1.06
C SER A 21 15.17 -2.28 1.25
N VAL A 22 14.16 -2.87 0.60
CA VAL A 22 13.88 -4.32 0.67
C VAL A 22 15.00 -5.13 -0.01
N ARG A 23 15.52 -4.65 -1.13
CA ARG A 23 16.66 -5.27 -1.83
C ARG A 23 17.91 -5.32 -0.96
N GLU A 24 18.27 -4.20 -0.32
CA GLU A 24 19.46 -4.14 0.55
C GLU A 24 19.34 -5.08 1.75
N LEU A 25 18.15 -5.16 2.36
CA LEU A 25 17.86 -6.11 3.43
C LEU A 25 18.07 -7.56 2.97
N LEU A 26 17.45 -7.96 1.86
CA LEU A 26 17.54 -9.31 1.34
C LEU A 26 18.98 -9.69 0.95
N GLN A 27 19.73 -8.74 0.36
CA GLN A 27 21.14 -8.93 0.04
C GLN A 27 22.01 -9.09 1.30
N SER A 28 21.71 -8.33 2.36
CA SER A 28 22.41 -8.45 3.65
C SER A 28 22.21 -9.83 4.30
N ASP A 29 21.10 -10.49 4.01
CA ASP A 29 20.76 -11.83 4.52
C ASP A 29 21.14 -12.97 3.54
N GLY A 30 21.86 -12.65 2.46
CA GLY A 30 22.44 -13.62 1.53
C GLY A 30 21.53 -14.08 0.38
N TYR A 31 20.42 -13.38 0.14
CA TYR A 31 19.56 -13.58 -1.02
C TYR A 31 20.03 -12.77 -2.24
N ASP A 32 19.81 -13.30 -3.42
CA ASP A 32 20.00 -12.60 -4.69
C ASP A 32 18.70 -11.86 -5.07
N ALA A 33 18.68 -10.53 -4.96
CA ALA A 33 17.46 -9.74 -5.14
C ALA A 33 17.43 -9.01 -6.50
N ILE A 34 16.42 -9.30 -7.32
CA ILE A 34 16.18 -8.65 -8.63
C ILE A 34 14.93 -7.76 -8.57
N CYS A 35 15.00 -6.55 -9.12
CA CYS A 35 13.96 -5.52 -8.94
C CYS A 35 13.30 -5.10 -10.26
N PHE A 36 11.99 -4.90 -10.22
CA PHE A 36 11.19 -4.37 -11.33
C PHE A 36 10.21 -3.31 -10.83
N ALA A 37 10.12 -2.20 -11.56
CA ALA A 37 9.21 -1.09 -11.26
C ALA A 37 7.78 -1.30 -11.84
N SER A 38 7.56 -2.37 -12.60
CA SER A 38 6.25 -2.66 -13.19
C SER A 38 6.00 -4.16 -13.33
N GLY A 39 4.74 -4.56 -13.16
CA GLY A 39 4.31 -5.96 -13.31
C GLY A 39 4.52 -6.51 -14.74
N SER A 40 4.34 -5.67 -15.76
CA SER A 40 4.53 -6.09 -17.17
C SER A 40 5.99 -6.43 -17.48
N ALA A 41 6.94 -5.60 -17.04
CA ALA A 41 8.37 -5.87 -17.22
C ALA A 41 8.82 -7.12 -16.45
N ALA A 42 8.27 -7.32 -15.25
CA ALA A 42 8.53 -8.52 -14.44
C ALA A 42 8.00 -9.80 -15.13
N LEU A 43 6.78 -9.79 -15.67
CA LEU A 43 6.21 -10.94 -16.41
C LEU A 43 6.99 -11.25 -17.69
N GLU A 44 7.38 -10.23 -18.45
CA GLU A 44 8.20 -10.41 -19.65
C GLU A 44 9.53 -11.09 -19.30
N ARG A 45 10.18 -10.63 -18.22
CA ARG A 45 11.40 -11.26 -17.71
C ARG A 45 11.15 -12.70 -17.25
N LEU A 46 10.08 -12.94 -16.50
CA LEU A 46 9.71 -14.28 -16.03
C LEU A 46 9.48 -15.24 -17.20
N ARG A 47 8.89 -14.79 -18.31
CA ARG A 47 8.68 -15.62 -19.50
C ARG A 47 9.98 -15.88 -20.27
N ALA A 48 10.87 -14.90 -20.32
CA ALA A 48 12.14 -14.99 -21.04
C ALA A 48 13.21 -15.85 -20.31
N ASP A 49 13.28 -15.78 -18.99
CA ASP A 49 14.35 -16.41 -18.22
C ASP A 49 14.13 -17.92 -18.01
N ARG A 50 15.19 -18.71 -18.24
CA ARG A 50 15.22 -20.15 -17.96
C ARG A 50 15.25 -20.46 -16.46
N LYS A 51 15.93 -19.64 -15.65
CA LYS A 51 15.99 -19.76 -14.19
C LYS A 51 14.88 -18.89 -13.59
N LYS A 52 13.95 -19.50 -12.86
CA LYS A 52 12.86 -18.79 -12.17
C LYS A 52 13.33 -18.32 -10.78
N PRO A 53 12.78 -17.20 -10.26
CA PRO A 53 13.01 -16.82 -8.87
C PRO A 53 12.37 -17.84 -7.91
N ASP A 54 12.90 -17.92 -6.70
CA ASP A 54 12.40 -18.77 -5.64
C ASP A 54 11.15 -18.17 -4.97
N VAL A 55 11.06 -16.84 -4.88
CA VAL A 55 9.90 -16.10 -4.33
C VAL A 55 9.72 -14.78 -5.08
N ILE A 56 8.47 -14.35 -5.27
CA ILE A 56 8.12 -13.02 -5.79
C ILE A 56 7.51 -12.18 -4.65
N LEU A 57 8.09 -11.02 -4.38
CA LEU A 57 7.48 -9.95 -3.59
C LEU A 57 6.70 -9.03 -4.54
N LEU A 58 5.39 -8.88 -4.33
CA LEU A 58 4.49 -8.22 -5.28
C LEU A 58 3.66 -7.13 -4.61
N ASP A 59 3.75 -5.89 -5.09
CA ASP A 59 2.77 -4.85 -4.78
C ASP A 59 1.46 -5.07 -5.55
N LEU A 60 0.32 -4.87 -4.88
CA LEU A 60 -1.00 -4.93 -5.52
C LEU A 60 -1.33 -3.67 -6.32
N MET A 61 -0.81 -2.51 -5.91
CA MET A 61 -1.26 -1.21 -6.40
C MET A 61 -0.18 -0.51 -7.23
N MET A 62 0.12 -1.07 -8.40
CA MET A 62 1.09 -0.49 -9.36
C MET A 62 0.40 0.13 -10.59
N PRO A 63 0.96 1.20 -11.20
CA PRO A 63 0.44 1.80 -12.42
C PRO A 63 0.63 0.90 -13.66
N GLY A 64 -0.32 0.96 -14.59
CA GLY A 64 -0.30 0.20 -15.84
C GLY A 64 -0.81 -1.25 -15.68
N MET A 65 -0.11 -2.07 -14.90
CA MET A 65 -0.52 -3.44 -14.57
C MET A 65 -0.58 -3.62 -13.06
N THR A 66 -1.76 -3.91 -12.53
CA THR A 66 -1.95 -4.13 -11.08
C THR A 66 -1.39 -5.49 -10.66
N GLY A 67 -1.07 -5.66 -9.37
CA GLY A 67 -0.61 -6.96 -8.86
C GLY A 67 -1.66 -8.07 -9.00
N TRP A 68 -2.94 -7.72 -9.06
CA TRP A 68 -4.03 -8.66 -9.37
C TRP A 68 -3.94 -9.21 -10.79
N GLN A 69 -3.74 -8.32 -11.77
CA GLN A 69 -3.56 -8.70 -13.16
C GLN A 69 -2.27 -9.50 -13.36
N PHE A 70 -1.20 -9.12 -12.66
CA PHE A 70 0.06 -9.87 -12.63
C PHE A 70 -0.18 -11.31 -12.13
N ARG A 71 -0.89 -11.47 -11.02
CA ARG A 71 -1.16 -12.79 -10.42
C ARG A 71 -2.04 -13.66 -11.31
N GLU A 72 -3.05 -13.08 -11.95
CA GLU A 72 -3.90 -13.79 -12.91
C GLU A 72 -3.09 -14.30 -14.10
N GLU A 73 -2.25 -13.45 -14.69
CA GLU A 73 -1.37 -13.81 -15.81
C GLU A 73 -0.30 -14.84 -15.42
N GLN A 74 0.24 -14.76 -14.19
CA GLN A 74 1.16 -15.76 -13.66
C GLN A 74 0.48 -17.13 -13.49
N LEU A 75 -0.74 -17.17 -12.92
CA LEU A 75 -1.48 -18.41 -12.69
C LEU A 75 -1.97 -19.06 -13.99
N ARG A 76 -2.20 -18.27 -15.04
CA ARG A 76 -2.54 -18.78 -16.39
C ARG A 76 -1.37 -19.50 -17.06
N ASP A 77 -0.13 -19.20 -16.68
CA ASP A 77 1.07 -19.85 -17.19
C ASP A 77 1.49 -21.00 -16.26
N PRO A 78 1.34 -22.28 -16.66
CA PRO A 78 1.68 -23.42 -15.80
C PRO A 78 3.15 -23.43 -15.35
N SER A 79 4.04 -22.81 -16.11
CA SER A 79 5.47 -22.72 -15.77
C SER A 79 5.78 -21.68 -14.69
N LEU A 80 4.86 -20.75 -14.45
CA LEU A 80 4.99 -19.66 -13.48
C LEU A 80 4.07 -19.84 -12.26
N ALA A 81 2.99 -20.61 -12.40
CA ALA A 81 1.97 -20.82 -11.36
C ALA A 81 2.53 -21.41 -10.06
N ALA A 82 3.61 -22.20 -10.14
CA ALA A 82 4.26 -22.84 -9.00
C ALA A 82 5.17 -21.90 -8.18
N ILE A 83 5.50 -20.71 -8.69
CA ILE A 83 6.37 -19.76 -8.00
C ILE A 83 5.58 -19.08 -6.86
N PRO A 84 6.03 -19.19 -5.60
CA PRO A 84 5.34 -18.58 -4.47
C PRO A 84 5.41 -17.05 -4.53
N VAL A 85 4.30 -16.41 -4.13
CA VAL A 85 4.15 -14.95 -4.14
C VAL A 85 3.83 -14.48 -2.73
N VAL A 86 4.59 -13.50 -2.23
CA VAL A 86 4.31 -12.72 -1.04
C VAL A 86 3.81 -11.36 -1.48
N ILE A 87 2.66 -10.95 -0.95
CA ILE A 87 2.01 -9.70 -1.33
C ILE A 87 2.39 -8.59 -0.37
N MET A 88 2.78 -7.44 -0.90
CA MET A 88 2.99 -6.21 -0.15
C MET A 88 1.80 -5.26 -0.43
N THR A 89 1.03 -4.88 0.58
CA THR A 89 -0.23 -4.16 0.32
C THR A 89 -0.62 -3.14 1.39
N GLY A 90 -1.07 -1.97 0.94
CA GLY A 90 -1.71 -0.97 1.81
C GLY A 90 -3.21 -1.22 2.05
N THR A 91 -3.84 -2.16 1.35
CA THR A 91 -5.27 -2.50 1.51
C THR A 91 -5.47 -3.72 2.41
N ARG A 92 -6.59 -3.74 3.14
CA ARG A 92 -7.06 -4.91 3.91
C ARG A 92 -8.03 -5.78 3.11
N ASP A 93 -8.45 -5.35 1.91
CA ASP A 93 -9.32 -6.13 1.04
C ASP A 93 -8.49 -7.09 0.17
N LEU A 94 -8.49 -8.37 0.56
CA LEU A 94 -7.72 -9.46 -0.07
C LEU A 94 -8.63 -10.47 -0.78
N ARG A 95 -9.89 -10.12 -1.05
CA ARG A 95 -10.85 -11.03 -1.70
C ARG A 95 -10.31 -11.52 -3.04
N GLY A 96 -10.19 -12.84 -3.20
CA GLY A 96 -9.66 -13.48 -4.41
C GLY A 96 -8.18 -13.91 -4.33
N ILE A 97 -7.47 -13.58 -3.24
CA ILE A 97 -6.10 -14.07 -2.98
C ILE A 97 -6.17 -15.28 -2.06
N THR A 98 -5.76 -16.45 -2.55
CA THR A 98 -5.66 -17.67 -1.75
C THR A 98 -4.26 -18.26 -1.84
N GLY A 99 -3.66 -18.60 -0.70
CA GLY A 99 -2.37 -19.30 -0.65
C GLY A 99 -1.12 -18.43 -0.84
N SER A 100 -1.20 -17.13 -0.57
CA SER A 100 -0.06 -16.20 -0.57
C SER A 100 0.13 -15.57 0.82
N ASP A 101 1.38 -15.45 1.26
CA ASP A 101 1.73 -14.67 2.45
C ASP A 101 1.52 -13.17 2.16
N VAL A 102 1.14 -12.39 3.18
CA VAL A 102 0.81 -10.96 3.03
C VAL A 102 1.56 -10.11 4.06
N VAL A 103 2.18 -9.04 3.57
CA VAL A 103 2.86 -8.00 4.36
C VAL A 103 2.13 -6.67 4.13
N HIS A 104 1.70 -6.02 5.22
CA HIS A 104 0.96 -4.76 5.12
C HIS A 104 1.91 -3.54 5.06
N LYS A 105 1.58 -2.54 4.23
CA LYS A 105 2.24 -1.24 4.21
C LYS A 105 1.70 -0.38 5.38
N PRO A 106 2.52 0.39 6.13
CA PRO A 106 3.98 0.58 5.94
C PRO A 106 4.76 -0.69 6.25
N VAL A 107 5.69 -1.04 5.36
CA VAL A 107 6.39 -2.34 5.38
C VAL A 107 7.39 -2.38 6.54
N GLU A 108 7.20 -3.34 7.44
CA GLU A 108 8.21 -3.70 8.44
C GLU A 108 9.19 -4.71 7.81
N LEU A 109 10.46 -4.32 7.68
CA LEU A 109 11.49 -5.10 6.99
C LEU A 109 11.66 -6.52 7.56
N GLU A 110 11.57 -6.70 8.88
CA GLU A 110 11.63 -8.03 9.52
C GLU A 110 10.50 -8.96 9.07
N LYS A 111 9.27 -8.43 8.89
CA LYS A 111 8.12 -9.22 8.44
C LYS A 111 8.26 -9.67 6.98
N VAL A 112 8.99 -8.91 6.16
CA VAL A 112 9.32 -9.32 4.79
C VAL A 112 10.24 -10.53 4.82
N LEU A 113 11.29 -10.51 5.64
CA LEU A 113 12.21 -11.66 5.78
C LEU A 113 11.47 -12.91 6.27
N GLU A 114 10.62 -12.79 7.29
CA GLU A 114 9.83 -13.94 7.79
C GLU A 114 8.91 -14.53 6.70
N ALA A 115 8.23 -13.68 5.94
CA ALA A 115 7.35 -14.12 4.86
C ALA A 115 8.13 -14.79 3.71
N VAL A 116 9.31 -14.26 3.38
CA VAL A 116 10.23 -14.87 2.40
C VAL A 116 10.77 -16.21 2.92
N GLU A 117 11.19 -16.32 4.18
CA GLU A 117 11.67 -17.57 4.77
C GLU A 117 10.60 -18.66 4.74
N ARG A 118 9.36 -18.34 5.15
CA ARG A 118 8.21 -19.26 5.09
C ARG A 118 7.91 -19.71 3.67
N SER A 119 7.88 -18.77 2.72
CA SER A 119 7.56 -19.03 1.32
C SER A 119 8.69 -19.75 0.57
N ALA A 120 9.94 -19.52 0.95
CA ALA A 120 11.11 -20.17 0.40
C ALA A 120 11.39 -21.56 1.01
N GLY A 121 10.57 -22.03 1.97
CA GLY A 121 10.67 -23.38 2.55
C GLY A 121 11.67 -23.55 3.70
N GLY A 122 12.02 -22.48 4.44
CA GLY A 122 12.87 -22.56 5.64
C GLY A 122 12.07 -22.94 6.90
N LYS A 123 12.26 -24.15 7.44
CA LYS A 123 11.80 -24.50 8.79
C LYS A 123 12.69 -23.80 9.83
N ARG A 124 12.10 -22.98 10.72
CA ARG A 124 12.70 -22.72 12.04
C ARG A 124 12.29 -23.83 12.99
N ASP A 125 13.29 -24.43 13.61
CA ASP A 125 13.17 -25.42 14.68
C ASP A 125 12.57 -24.75 15.91
N VAL A 126 11.29 -25.02 16.20
CA VAL A 126 10.61 -24.59 17.44
C VAL A 126 9.98 -25.82 18.06
N GLY A 127 10.79 -26.62 18.74
CA GLY A 127 10.33 -27.82 19.42
C GLY A 127 11.34 -28.37 20.42
N GLN A 128 11.30 -27.90 21.67
CA GLN A 128 11.56 -28.76 22.84
C GLN A 128 10.82 -28.27 24.11
N ALA A 129 9.73 -29.00 24.35
CA ALA A 129 8.91 -29.32 25.52
C ALA A 129 9.19 -28.78 26.95
N LEU A 130 8.08 -28.49 27.65
CA LEU A 130 7.88 -28.66 29.10
C LEU A 130 7.22 -30.04 29.39
N PRO A 131 7.43 -30.70 30.56
CA PRO A 131 7.07 -32.11 30.80
C PRO A 131 5.89 -32.31 31.79
N SER A 132 5.18 -33.45 31.72
CA SER A 132 4.42 -34.07 32.85
C SER A 132 3.88 -35.46 32.42
N SER A 133 4.31 -36.60 32.96
CA SER A 133 4.15 -37.22 34.28
C SER A 133 3.09 -38.34 34.32
N THR A 134 3.59 -39.50 34.71
CA THR A 134 3.05 -40.84 34.99
C THR A 134 1.79 -40.88 35.88
N LYS A 135 0.82 -41.76 35.57
CA LYS A 135 -0.07 -42.48 36.53
C LYS A 135 -0.93 -43.54 35.81
N GLY A 136 -0.43 -44.77 35.74
CA GLY A 136 -1.06 -45.90 35.02
C GLY A 136 -1.94 -46.84 35.86
N GLU A 137 -2.10 -46.61 37.17
CA GLU A 137 -2.76 -47.59 38.06
C GLU A 137 -4.11 -47.13 38.64
N ALA A 138 -4.53 -45.89 38.39
CA ALA A 138 -5.92 -45.46 38.60
C ALA A 138 -6.84 -45.89 37.44
N TRP A 139 -6.27 -46.44 36.38
CA TRP A 139 -6.93 -46.58 35.08
C TRP A 139 -8.06 -47.62 35.09
N LEU A 140 -7.91 -48.75 35.79
CA LEU A 140 -8.90 -49.84 35.71
C LEU A 140 -10.18 -49.59 36.53
N GLY A 141 -10.10 -48.88 37.66
CA GLY A 141 -11.28 -48.42 38.41
C GLY A 141 -11.91 -47.16 37.82
N ALA A 142 -11.08 -46.28 37.23
CA ALA A 142 -11.56 -45.10 36.52
C ALA A 142 -12.34 -45.49 35.25
N VAL A 143 -12.01 -46.59 34.56
CA VAL A 143 -12.66 -47.01 33.29
C VAL A 143 -14.17 -47.29 33.42
N ALA A 144 -14.65 -47.79 34.57
CA ALA A 144 -16.09 -47.95 34.80
C ALA A 144 -16.79 -46.61 35.10
N SER A 145 -16.13 -45.71 35.84
CA SER A 145 -16.63 -44.34 36.11
C SER A 145 -16.41 -43.34 34.96
N SER A 146 -15.50 -43.62 34.03
CA SER A 146 -15.14 -42.75 32.91
C SER A 146 -15.90 -43.05 31.63
N SER A 147 -16.55 -44.23 31.53
CA SER A 147 -17.41 -44.59 30.39
C SER A 147 -18.63 -43.67 30.27
N PHE A 148 -18.99 -42.96 31.35
CA PHE A 148 -20.03 -41.93 31.40
C PHE A 148 -19.49 -40.55 31.80
N ALA A 149 -18.21 -40.23 31.58
CA ALA A 149 -17.65 -38.94 31.97
C ALA A 149 -18.24 -37.79 31.11
N GLY A 150 -18.90 -36.82 31.76
CA GLY A 150 -19.63 -35.74 31.08
C GLY A 150 -21.00 -36.18 30.52
N GLY A 151 -21.75 -35.26 29.93
CA GLY A 151 -22.98 -35.59 29.17
C GLY A 151 -24.33 -35.26 29.81
N GLY A 152 -24.42 -34.12 30.52
CA GLY A 152 -25.67 -33.50 30.97
C GLY A 152 -26.70 -34.45 31.60
N GLU A 153 -27.97 -34.25 31.29
CA GLU A 153 -29.10 -34.94 31.96
C GLU A 153 -29.07 -36.46 31.70
N MET A 154 -28.85 -36.87 30.45
CA MET A 154 -28.84 -38.28 30.07
C MET A 154 -27.64 -39.03 30.62
N GLY A 155 -26.47 -38.39 30.73
CA GLY A 155 -25.32 -38.96 31.40
C GLY A 155 -25.58 -39.24 32.88
N GLU A 156 -26.26 -38.32 33.58
CA GLU A 156 -26.68 -38.54 34.97
C GLU A 156 -27.70 -39.67 35.10
N ARG A 157 -28.72 -39.68 34.24
CA ARG A 157 -29.75 -40.72 34.24
C ARG A 157 -29.16 -42.11 33.96
N MET A 158 -28.23 -42.22 33.01
CA MET A 158 -27.58 -43.49 32.69
C MET A 158 -26.68 -43.99 33.82
N ARG A 159 -26.01 -43.11 34.58
CA ARG A 159 -25.24 -43.52 35.77
C ARG A 159 -26.11 -44.04 36.90
N ALA A 160 -27.34 -43.53 37.02
CA ALA A 160 -28.31 -43.95 38.03
C ALA A 160 -29.20 -45.13 37.61
N PHE A 161 -29.08 -45.62 36.36
CA PHE A 161 -29.93 -46.67 35.82
C PHE A 161 -29.46 -48.07 36.23
N ASP A 162 -30.40 -48.96 36.57
CA ASP A 162 -30.08 -50.33 37.02
C ASP A 162 -29.84 -51.28 35.83
N TRP A 163 -28.67 -51.15 35.21
CA TRP A 163 -28.28 -51.90 34.01
C TRP A 163 -28.28 -53.43 34.14
N PRO A 164 -27.84 -54.04 35.26
CA PRO A 164 -27.88 -55.49 35.43
C PRO A 164 -29.26 -56.13 35.23
N GLN A 165 -30.35 -55.38 35.44
CA GLN A 165 -31.73 -55.83 35.24
C GLN A 165 -32.27 -55.61 33.81
N THR A 166 -31.43 -55.11 32.90
CA THR A 166 -31.78 -54.83 31.51
C THR A 166 -31.16 -55.85 30.55
N SER A 167 -31.53 -55.78 29.27
CA SER A 167 -30.88 -56.59 28.22
C SER A 167 -29.44 -56.19 27.92
N PHE A 168 -28.92 -55.10 28.50
CA PHE A 168 -27.51 -54.71 28.40
C PHE A 168 -26.59 -55.43 29.40
N GLY A 169 -27.15 -55.96 30.50
CA GLY A 169 -26.36 -56.53 31.59
C GLY A 169 -25.49 -55.50 32.31
N ALA A 170 -24.58 -55.97 33.17
CA ALA A 170 -23.68 -55.12 33.94
C ALA A 170 -22.74 -54.32 33.02
N VAL A 171 -22.52 -53.03 33.31
CA VAL A 171 -21.74 -52.10 32.47
C VAL A 171 -20.32 -52.59 32.23
N GLU A 172 -19.73 -53.30 33.20
CA GLU A 172 -18.39 -53.88 33.11
C GLU A 172 -18.28 -54.95 32.02
N SER A 173 -19.40 -55.57 31.64
CA SER A 173 -19.49 -56.59 30.59
C SER A 173 -19.76 -56.00 29.19
N TRP A 174 -19.91 -54.67 29.07
CA TRP A 174 -20.21 -54.04 27.78
C TRP A 174 -19.00 -54.07 26.83
N PRO A 175 -19.21 -54.40 25.54
CA PRO A 175 -18.17 -54.38 24.52
C PRO A 175 -17.45 -53.03 24.43
N SER A 176 -16.17 -53.06 24.06
CA SER A 176 -15.33 -51.85 23.99
C SER A 176 -15.86 -50.83 22.97
N SER A 177 -16.44 -51.32 21.87
CA SER A 177 -17.06 -50.50 20.82
C SER A 177 -18.30 -49.75 21.30
N LEU A 178 -19.15 -50.40 22.10
CA LEU A 178 -20.34 -49.77 22.69
C LEU A 178 -19.95 -48.66 23.67
N ARG A 179 -18.98 -48.91 24.57
CA ARG A 179 -18.49 -47.91 25.52
C ARG A 179 -17.87 -46.70 24.82
N SER A 180 -17.10 -46.93 23.76
CA SER A 180 -16.46 -45.86 22.98
C SER A 180 -17.50 -44.99 22.25
N ALA A 181 -18.49 -45.61 21.61
CA ALA A 181 -19.55 -44.89 20.92
C ALA A 181 -20.45 -44.12 21.91
N LEU A 182 -20.69 -44.67 23.10
CA LEU A 182 -21.46 -43.99 24.14
C LEU A 182 -20.76 -42.71 24.62
N GLY A 183 -19.43 -42.73 24.73
CA GLY A 183 -18.65 -41.52 25.01
C GLY A 183 -18.83 -40.43 23.94
N ILE A 184 -18.84 -40.82 22.66
CA ILE A 184 -19.12 -39.90 21.54
C ILE A 184 -20.56 -39.37 21.62
N CYS A 185 -21.52 -40.26 21.90
CA CYS A 185 -22.94 -39.93 22.02
C CYS A 185 -23.17 -38.87 23.11
N LEU A 186 -22.73 -39.13 24.34
CA LEU A 186 -22.93 -38.24 25.48
C LEU A 186 -22.11 -36.94 25.39
N GLY A 187 -20.97 -36.93 24.69
CA GLY A 187 -20.17 -35.74 24.47
C GLY A 187 -20.65 -34.84 23.31
N SER A 188 -21.54 -35.33 22.47
CA SER A 188 -22.01 -34.61 21.28
C SER A 188 -23.15 -33.64 21.60
N ARG A 189 -23.12 -32.46 20.97
CA ARG A 189 -24.26 -31.51 20.94
C ARG A 189 -25.25 -31.81 19.81
N SER A 190 -24.89 -32.69 18.88
CA SER A 190 -25.82 -33.18 17.85
C SER A 190 -26.64 -34.35 18.42
N PRO A 191 -27.92 -34.49 18.04
CA PRO A 191 -28.75 -35.62 18.46
C PRO A 191 -28.13 -36.95 18.01
N ILE A 192 -27.82 -37.82 18.97
CA ILE A 192 -27.32 -39.18 18.72
C ILE A 192 -28.10 -40.19 19.57
N ALA A 193 -28.48 -41.30 18.95
CA ALA A 193 -29.04 -42.47 19.61
C ALA A 193 -28.27 -43.74 19.21
N ILE A 194 -28.03 -44.63 20.15
CA ILE A 194 -27.41 -45.94 19.97
C ILE A 194 -28.46 -47.00 20.29
N HIS A 195 -28.63 -47.96 19.38
CA HIS A 195 -29.46 -49.14 19.59
C HIS A 195 -28.55 -50.36 19.65
N TRP A 196 -28.65 -51.18 20.68
CA TRP A 196 -27.70 -52.27 20.89
C TRP A 196 -28.36 -53.58 21.33
N GLY A 197 -27.76 -54.68 20.91
CA GLY A 197 -28.12 -56.04 21.30
C GLY A 197 -29.34 -56.59 20.55
N PRO A 198 -29.76 -57.83 20.86
CA PRO A 198 -30.81 -58.54 20.12
C PRO A 198 -32.17 -57.83 20.10
N ARG A 199 -32.45 -57.02 21.13
CA ARG A 199 -33.69 -56.24 21.24
C ARG A 199 -33.54 -54.79 20.77
N LEU A 200 -32.36 -54.39 20.29
CA LEU A 200 -32.06 -53.02 19.86
C LEU A 200 -32.48 -52.00 20.93
N ALA A 201 -32.03 -52.24 22.16
CA ALA A 201 -32.38 -51.38 23.28
C ALA A 201 -31.66 -50.03 23.14
N MET A 202 -32.33 -48.94 23.52
CA MET A 202 -31.95 -47.59 23.14
C MET A 202 -31.17 -46.85 24.24
N LEU A 203 -30.06 -46.22 23.83
CA LEU A 203 -29.29 -45.22 24.58
C LEU A 203 -29.25 -43.94 23.76
N TYR A 204 -29.30 -42.76 24.38
CA TYR A 204 -29.31 -41.50 23.63
C TYR A 204 -28.81 -40.32 24.48
N ASN A 205 -28.41 -39.24 23.83
CA ASN A 205 -27.91 -38.03 24.48
C ASN A 205 -29.01 -36.96 24.68
N ASP A 206 -28.67 -35.89 25.41
CA ASP A 206 -29.59 -34.78 25.70
C ASP A 206 -30.20 -34.17 24.43
N ALA A 207 -29.39 -34.02 23.38
CA ALA A 207 -29.84 -33.45 22.12
C ALA A 207 -30.90 -34.31 21.40
N TRP A 208 -30.94 -35.63 21.68
CA TRP A 208 -31.97 -36.53 21.17
C TRP A 208 -33.26 -36.53 21.99
N ALA A 209 -33.22 -36.11 23.26
CA ALA A 209 -34.37 -36.15 24.16
C ALA A 209 -35.61 -35.42 23.62
N PRO A 210 -35.52 -34.21 23.02
CA PRO A 210 -36.68 -33.53 22.43
C PRO A 210 -37.37 -34.34 21.32
N MET A 211 -36.64 -35.20 20.62
CA MET A 211 -37.17 -36.05 19.53
C MET A 211 -38.06 -37.18 20.03
N LEU A 212 -37.95 -37.52 21.32
CA LEU A 212 -38.77 -38.54 21.97
C LEU A 212 -40.07 -37.96 22.56
N GLY A 213 -40.17 -36.64 22.74
CA GLY A 213 -41.30 -36.00 23.42
C GLY A 213 -41.61 -36.68 24.76
N ASP A 214 -42.86 -37.08 24.95
CA ASP A 214 -43.35 -37.70 26.20
C ASP A 214 -42.73 -39.09 26.50
N GLU A 215 -42.07 -39.74 25.53
CA GLU A 215 -41.35 -40.99 25.78
C GLU A 215 -40.01 -40.77 26.49
N HIS A 216 -39.49 -39.54 26.53
CA HIS A 216 -38.36 -39.21 27.39
C HIS A 216 -38.86 -38.99 28.84
N PRO A 217 -38.19 -39.57 29.87
CA PRO A 217 -36.97 -40.37 29.82
C PRO A 217 -37.22 -41.89 29.69
N ARG A 218 -38.48 -42.34 29.64
CA ARG A 218 -38.87 -43.77 29.69
C ARG A 218 -38.26 -44.63 28.58
N ALA A 219 -37.91 -44.04 27.43
CA ALA A 219 -37.28 -44.73 26.31
C ALA A 219 -35.90 -45.32 26.64
N LEU A 220 -35.21 -44.82 27.67
CA LEU A 220 -33.87 -45.27 28.04
C LEU A 220 -33.86 -46.77 28.41
N GLY A 221 -33.05 -47.56 27.71
CA GLY A 221 -32.90 -49.00 27.95
C GLY A 221 -34.07 -49.87 27.47
N ARG A 222 -35.14 -49.28 26.91
CA ARG A 222 -36.26 -50.02 26.29
C ARG A 222 -35.91 -50.41 24.86
N ALA A 223 -36.54 -51.48 24.36
CA ALA A 223 -36.36 -51.90 22.98
C ALA A 223 -36.91 -50.83 22.02
N ALA A 224 -36.25 -50.60 20.90
CA ALA A 224 -36.70 -49.65 19.88
C ALA A 224 -38.16 -49.92 19.45
N ALA A 225 -38.54 -51.20 19.35
CA ALA A 225 -39.90 -51.63 19.03
C ALA A 225 -40.95 -51.31 20.11
N ASP A 226 -40.55 -51.11 21.36
CA ASP A 226 -41.47 -50.74 22.44
C ASP A 226 -41.67 -49.22 22.53
N VAL A 227 -40.66 -48.45 22.10
CA VAL A 227 -40.68 -46.98 22.05
C VAL A 227 -41.41 -46.52 20.79
N TRP A 228 -41.19 -47.22 19.66
CA TRP A 228 -41.90 -47.00 18.39
C TRP A 228 -42.53 -48.33 17.92
N PRO A 229 -43.73 -48.68 18.41
CA PRO A 229 -44.41 -49.90 18.00
C PRO A 229 -44.78 -49.89 16.52
N GLU A 230 -44.66 -51.06 15.87
CA GLU A 230 -45.16 -51.32 14.52
C GLU A 230 -46.67 -51.05 14.44
N PRO A 231 -47.20 -50.53 13.32
CA PRO A 231 -48.62 -50.22 13.19
C PRO A 231 -49.47 -51.50 13.24
N ARG A 232 -50.26 -51.68 14.30
CA ARG A 232 -51.48 -52.50 14.23
C ARG A 232 -52.59 -51.63 13.67
N GLU A 233 -53.20 -52.06 12.57
CA GLU A 233 -54.42 -51.44 12.08
C GLU A 233 -55.41 -51.33 13.24
N THR A 234 -55.94 -50.11 13.44
CA THR A 234 -56.93 -49.67 14.44
C THR A 234 -56.43 -49.17 15.82
N THR A 235 -56.79 -47.90 16.04
CA THR A 235 -57.11 -47.16 17.29
C THR A 235 -56.06 -46.24 17.95
N LEU A 236 -56.51 -44.98 18.17
CA LEU A 236 -56.00 -43.85 18.99
C LEU A 236 -54.89 -43.01 18.31
N VAL A 237 -55.11 -41.85 17.67
CA VAL A 237 -55.83 -40.58 17.99
C VAL A 237 -55.27 -39.90 19.25
N ASP A 238 -54.22 -39.10 19.03
CA ASP A 238 -53.86 -37.82 19.71
C ASP A 238 -52.36 -37.46 19.61
N ALA A 239 -51.67 -37.96 18.57
CA ALA A 239 -50.45 -37.36 18.03
C ALA A 239 -50.51 -37.44 16.50
N ALA A 240 -50.02 -36.42 15.79
CA ALA A 240 -50.10 -36.37 14.33
C ALA A 240 -49.49 -37.66 13.72
N PRO A 241 -50.26 -38.44 12.92
CA PRO A 241 -49.85 -39.73 12.35
C PRO A 241 -48.50 -39.76 11.60
N GLU A 242 -48.06 -38.61 11.13
CA GLU A 242 -47.02 -38.44 10.11
C GLU A 242 -45.60 -38.29 10.68
N THR A 243 -45.45 -38.04 11.98
CA THR A 243 -44.16 -37.70 12.62
C THR A 243 -43.51 -38.84 13.39
N ARG A 244 -44.22 -39.96 13.62
CA ARG A 244 -43.61 -41.17 14.18
C ARG A 244 -43.02 -41.97 13.03
N ASP A 245 -41.72 -42.25 13.03
CA ASP A 245 -41.10 -43.14 12.04
C ASP A 245 -41.63 -44.57 12.26
N ARG A 246 -42.76 -44.87 11.61
CA ARG A 246 -43.52 -46.12 11.71
C ARG A 246 -42.75 -47.37 11.21
N GLU A 247 -41.55 -47.19 10.68
CA GLU A 247 -40.67 -48.23 10.11
C GLU A 247 -39.29 -48.32 10.80
N LEU A 248 -39.02 -47.52 11.84
CA LEU A 248 -37.69 -47.45 12.46
C LEU A 248 -37.18 -48.81 12.98
N PRO A 249 -37.98 -49.63 13.69
CA PRO A 249 -37.49 -50.92 14.19
C PRO A 249 -37.04 -51.88 13.09
N GLU A 250 -37.78 -51.97 11.98
CA GLU A 250 -37.42 -52.81 10.83
C GLU A 250 -36.15 -52.30 10.14
N LEU A 251 -36.02 -50.97 10.01
CA LEU A 251 -34.84 -50.35 9.42
C LEU A 251 -33.58 -50.62 10.25
N LEU A 252 -33.67 -50.49 11.58
CA LEU A 252 -32.55 -50.81 12.47
C LEU A 252 -32.15 -52.29 12.39
N ARG A 253 -33.13 -53.21 12.34
CA ARG A 253 -32.86 -54.65 12.11
C ARG A 253 -32.13 -54.87 10.79
N ARG A 254 -32.56 -54.21 9.72
CA ARG A 254 -31.91 -54.31 8.41
C ARG A 254 -30.47 -53.81 8.44
N VAL A 255 -30.16 -52.73 9.15
CA VAL A 255 -28.76 -52.26 9.32
C VAL A 255 -27.91 -53.33 10.01
N VAL A 256 -28.46 -53.99 11.03
CA VAL A 256 -27.77 -55.09 11.72
C VAL A 256 -27.55 -56.30 10.81
N GLU A 257 -28.59 -56.72 10.09
CA GLU A 257 -28.53 -57.89 9.20
C GLU A 257 -27.61 -57.69 7.99
N THR A 258 -27.64 -56.51 7.39
CA THR A 258 -26.85 -56.20 6.18
C THR A 258 -25.45 -55.69 6.51
N GLY A 259 -25.28 -55.02 7.65
CA GLY A 259 -24.06 -54.32 7.99
C GLY A 259 -23.78 -53.09 7.13
N ASP A 260 -24.79 -52.60 6.41
CA ASP A 260 -24.70 -51.40 5.57
C ASP A 260 -25.20 -50.16 6.30
N ARG A 261 -24.58 -49.01 6.03
CA ARG A 261 -25.12 -47.72 6.48
C ARG A 261 -26.38 -47.37 5.70
N ILE A 262 -27.40 -46.87 6.39
CA ILE A 262 -28.64 -46.41 5.77
C ILE A 262 -28.84 -44.93 6.08
N GLU A 263 -29.02 -44.13 5.04
CA GLU A 263 -29.32 -42.70 5.13
C GLU A 263 -30.80 -42.46 4.80
N ARG A 264 -31.43 -41.57 5.55
CA ARG A 264 -32.76 -41.02 5.29
C ARG A 264 -32.65 -39.50 5.30
N ARG A 265 -33.01 -38.87 4.20
CA ARG A 265 -32.87 -37.42 4.04
C ARG A 265 -34.21 -36.72 4.17
N GLU A 266 -34.16 -35.49 4.70
CA GLU A 266 -35.24 -34.50 4.73
C GLU A 266 -36.54 -35.04 5.31
N ARG A 267 -36.44 -35.81 6.40
CA ARG A 267 -37.59 -36.34 7.13
C ARG A 267 -38.25 -35.22 7.93
N LEU A 268 -39.55 -35.07 7.77
CA LEU A 268 -40.34 -34.09 8.52
C LEU A 268 -40.56 -34.60 9.94
N VAL A 269 -40.11 -33.83 10.92
CA VAL A 269 -40.32 -34.07 12.36
C VAL A 269 -40.87 -32.80 12.97
N ARG A 270 -41.96 -32.91 13.74
CA ARG A 270 -42.51 -31.78 14.49
C ARG A 270 -41.95 -31.74 15.89
N LEU A 271 -41.19 -30.69 16.21
CA LEU A 271 -40.48 -30.55 17.48
C LEU A 271 -40.67 -29.13 18.02
N ASP A 272 -40.71 -29.01 19.34
CA ASP A 272 -40.57 -27.72 20.01
C ASP A 272 -39.09 -27.32 20.04
N ARG A 273 -38.65 -26.58 19.03
CA ARG A 273 -37.23 -26.24 18.81
C ARG A 273 -36.74 -25.10 19.68
N ASP A 274 -37.63 -24.23 20.13
CA ASP A 274 -37.30 -23.03 20.91
C ASP A 274 -37.67 -23.16 22.40
N GLY A 275 -38.21 -24.31 22.80
CA GLY A 275 -38.59 -24.60 24.19
C GLY A 275 -39.80 -23.78 24.64
N THR A 276 -40.63 -23.32 23.69
CA THR A 276 -41.80 -22.48 23.94
C THR A 276 -43.07 -23.28 24.19
N GLY A 277 -43.01 -24.61 24.03
CA GLY A 277 -44.14 -25.52 24.06
C GLY A 277 -44.86 -25.66 22.71
N THR A 278 -44.34 -25.04 21.64
CA THR A 278 -45.03 -24.99 20.33
C THR A 278 -44.32 -25.88 19.32
N LEU A 279 -45.02 -26.91 18.82
CA LEU A 279 -44.44 -27.82 17.81
C LEU A 279 -44.31 -27.12 16.46
N GLN A 280 -43.10 -27.15 15.89
CA GLN A 280 -42.79 -26.59 14.57
C GLN A 280 -42.37 -27.70 13.60
N ASP A 281 -42.77 -27.58 12.33
CA ASP A 281 -42.32 -28.46 11.24
C ASP A 281 -40.82 -28.26 11.02
N SER A 282 -40.05 -29.36 11.00
CA SER A 282 -38.59 -29.32 10.82
C SER A 282 -38.11 -30.52 10.03
N TYR A 283 -37.05 -30.35 9.23
CA TYR A 283 -36.53 -31.37 8.34
C TYR A 283 -35.19 -31.89 8.83
N TRP A 284 -35.07 -33.21 8.95
CA TRP A 284 -33.92 -33.86 9.54
C TRP A 284 -33.35 -34.94 8.62
N ASP A 285 -32.02 -34.95 8.50
CA ASP A 285 -31.27 -36.02 7.87
C ASP A 285 -30.83 -37.02 8.96
N PHE A 286 -31.19 -38.29 8.79
CA PHE A 286 -30.83 -39.38 9.70
C PHE A 286 -29.85 -40.33 9.02
N THR A 287 -28.75 -40.63 9.71
CA THR A 287 -27.76 -41.61 9.27
C THR A 287 -27.64 -42.71 10.30
N HIS A 288 -27.97 -43.93 9.89
CA HIS A 288 -27.90 -45.14 10.70
C HIS A 288 -26.64 -45.92 10.33
N LEU A 289 -25.70 -46.00 11.28
CA LEU A 289 -24.39 -46.60 11.12
C LEU A 289 -24.31 -47.94 11.87
N PRO A 290 -23.93 -49.05 11.21
CA PRO A 290 -23.75 -50.34 11.86
C PRO A 290 -22.55 -50.29 12.81
N MET A 291 -22.74 -50.82 14.01
CA MET A 291 -21.71 -50.95 15.03
C MET A 291 -21.40 -52.42 15.27
N ARG A 292 -20.10 -52.73 15.30
CA ARG A 292 -19.61 -54.09 15.50
C ARG A 292 -19.23 -54.32 16.96
N ASN A 293 -19.47 -55.52 17.46
CA ASN A 293 -18.95 -55.96 18.75
C ASN A 293 -17.45 -56.30 18.65
N ASP A 294 -16.85 -56.69 19.77
CA ASP A 294 -15.41 -56.99 19.84
C ASP A 294 -15.03 -58.24 19.00
N GLU A 295 -16.01 -59.06 18.60
CA GLU A 295 -15.86 -60.23 17.72
C GLU A 295 -16.04 -59.89 16.23
N GLY A 296 -16.36 -58.62 15.92
CA GLY A 296 -16.53 -58.11 14.56
C GLY A 296 -17.93 -58.31 13.96
N ALA A 297 -18.87 -58.93 14.69
CA ALA A 297 -20.27 -59.06 14.27
C ALA A 297 -21.01 -57.73 14.46
N VAL A 298 -21.90 -57.36 13.54
CA VAL A 298 -22.74 -56.16 13.71
C VAL A 298 -23.80 -56.47 14.76
N GLU A 299 -23.79 -55.73 15.87
CA GLU A 299 -24.68 -55.96 17.02
C GLU A 299 -25.45 -54.71 17.44
N GLY A 300 -25.07 -53.54 16.91
CA GLY A 300 -25.76 -52.30 17.20
C GLY A 300 -25.81 -51.33 16.03
N VAL A 301 -26.51 -50.23 16.24
CA VAL A 301 -26.72 -49.16 15.27
C VAL A 301 -26.59 -47.82 15.95
N MET A 302 -25.67 -46.98 15.49
CA MET A 302 -25.58 -45.57 15.88
C MET A 302 -26.37 -44.72 14.89
N THR A 303 -27.34 -43.96 15.38
CA THR A 303 -28.13 -43.03 14.59
C THR A 303 -27.73 -41.61 14.92
N LEU A 304 -27.37 -40.83 13.90
CA LEU A 304 -27.13 -39.39 14.01
C LEU A 304 -28.25 -38.66 13.28
N ALA A 305 -28.80 -37.62 13.91
CA ALA A 305 -29.76 -36.74 13.27
C ALA A 305 -29.15 -35.34 13.09
N ILE A 306 -29.36 -34.75 11.91
CA ILE A 306 -28.88 -33.41 11.57
C ILE A 306 -30.08 -32.57 11.13
N ASP A 307 -30.25 -31.41 11.76
CA ASP A 307 -31.27 -30.43 11.39
C ASP A 307 -30.87 -29.77 10.06
N VAL A 308 -31.69 -29.98 9.02
CA VAL A 308 -31.52 -29.40 7.70
C VAL A 308 -32.72 -28.53 7.31
N THR A 309 -33.50 -28.08 8.30
CA THR A 309 -34.77 -27.35 8.09
C THR A 309 -34.60 -26.14 7.18
N ASP A 310 -33.62 -25.27 7.46
CA ASP A 310 -33.39 -24.06 6.67
C ASP A 310 -33.05 -24.39 5.21
N ARG A 311 -32.22 -25.43 4.99
CA ARG A 311 -31.83 -25.91 3.66
C ARG A 311 -33.04 -26.49 2.92
N ALA A 312 -33.82 -27.35 3.58
CA ALA A 312 -34.97 -28.02 2.98
C ALA A 312 -36.10 -27.04 2.63
N LEU A 313 -36.37 -26.05 3.48
CA LEU A 313 -37.35 -25.00 3.22
C LEU A 313 -36.93 -24.12 2.04
N VAL A 314 -35.64 -23.77 1.91
CA VAL A 314 -35.12 -23.04 0.75
C VAL A 314 -35.24 -23.86 -0.53
N CYS A 315 -34.82 -25.14 -0.50
CA CYS A 315 -34.94 -26.04 -1.65
C CYS A 315 -36.41 -26.20 -2.09
N ARG A 316 -37.34 -26.41 -1.15
CA ARG A 316 -38.78 -26.50 -1.46
C ARG A 316 -39.36 -25.21 -2.00
N THR A 317 -38.97 -24.05 -1.45
CA THR A 317 -39.39 -22.75 -1.99
C THR A 317 -38.93 -22.57 -3.44
N ILE A 318 -37.72 -23.03 -3.76
CA ILE A 318 -37.18 -23.04 -5.12
C ILE A 318 -37.94 -24.05 -6.00
N GLU A 319 -38.22 -25.26 -5.50
CA GLU A 319 -38.94 -26.30 -6.24
C GLU A 319 -40.40 -25.93 -6.50
N ASP A 320 -41.10 -25.32 -5.54
CA ASP A 320 -42.46 -24.81 -5.70
C ASP A 320 -42.48 -23.63 -6.69
N SER A 321 -41.46 -22.75 -6.64
CA SER A 321 -41.23 -21.72 -7.66
C SER A 321 -40.96 -22.31 -9.05
N GLN A 322 -40.23 -23.44 -9.13
CA GLN A 322 -39.94 -24.14 -10.38
C GLN A 322 -41.12 -24.98 -10.91
N ALA A 323 -41.95 -25.56 -10.05
CA ALA A 323 -43.16 -26.29 -10.41
C ALA A 323 -44.27 -25.33 -10.88
N GLY A 324 -44.38 -24.17 -10.24
CA GLY A 324 -45.15 -23.03 -10.74
C GLY A 324 -44.63 -22.55 -12.11
N SER A 325 -43.30 -22.45 -12.26
CA SER A 325 -42.67 -22.08 -13.53
C SER A 325 -42.87 -23.13 -14.63
N ARG A 326 -42.83 -24.45 -14.36
CA ARG A 326 -43.05 -25.50 -15.37
C ARG A 326 -44.48 -25.51 -15.94
N ARG A 327 -45.49 -25.15 -15.15
CA ARG A 327 -46.88 -24.97 -15.65
C ARG A 327 -47.04 -23.72 -16.50
N ILE A 328 -46.24 -22.69 -16.26
CA ILE A 328 -46.21 -21.46 -17.06
C ILE A 328 -45.38 -21.66 -18.34
N VAL A 329 -44.24 -22.37 -18.26
CA VAL A 329 -43.27 -22.57 -19.35
C VAL A 329 -43.88 -23.30 -20.55
N SER A 330 -44.81 -24.25 -20.38
CA SER A 330 -45.50 -24.87 -21.52
C SER A 330 -46.43 -23.91 -22.28
N GLN A 331 -46.72 -22.74 -21.72
CA GLN A 331 -47.44 -21.62 -22.37
C GLN A 331 -46.54 -20.40 -22.69
N VAL A 332 -45.26 -20.38 -22.26
CA VAL A 332 -44.43 -19.15 -22.18
C VAL A 332 -43.12 -19.16 -22.98
N GLU A 333 -42.66 -20.28 -23.54
CA GLU A 333 -41.42 -20.34 -24.35
C GLU A 333 -41.28 -19.23 -25.42
N PRO A 334 -42.35 -18.77 -26.13
CA PRO A 334 -42.23 -17.66 -27.08
C PRO A 334 -42.00 -16.28 -26.45
N SER A 335 -42.16 -16.11 -25.13
CA SER A 335 -42.17 -14.82 -24.43
C SER A 335 -40.90 -14.50 -23.64
N VAL A 336 -40.17 -15.50 -23.14
CA VAL A 336 -38.88 -15.30 -22.46
C VAL A 336 -37.78 -14.91 -23.46
N ALA A 337 -37.72 -15.57 -24.63
CA ALA A 337 -36.82 -15.16 -25.71
C ALA A 337 -37.13 -13.74 -26.22
N ARG A 338 -38.41 -13.33 -26.22
CA ARG A 338 -38.79 -11.95 -26.54
C ARG A 338 -38.36 -10.97 -25.44
N MET A 339 -38.42 -11.36 -24.18
CA MET A 339 -38.02 -10.50 -23.06
C MET A 339 -36.49 -10.30 -23.02
N GLU A 340 -35.70 -11.35 -23.23
CA GLU A 340 -34.24 -11.26 -23.31
C GLU A 340 -33.81 -10.46 -24.55
N ALA A 341 -34.44 -10.70 -25.70
CA ALA A 341 -34.21 -9.89 -26.89
C ALA A 341 -34.62 -8.43 -26.68
N ALA A 342 -35.73 -8.16 -25.99
CA ALA A 342 -36.17 -6.81 -25.66
C ALA A 342 -35.23 -6.12 -24.66
N HIS A 343 -34.69 -6.84 -23.69
CA HIS A 343 -33.72 -6.32 -22.73
C HIS A 343 -32.39 -6.00 -23.41
N LEU A 344 -31.84 -6.91 -24.23
CA LEU A 344 -30.63 -6.64 -25.01
C LEU A 344 -30.85 -5.50 -26.02
N ALA A 345 -32.02 -5.44 -26.66
CA ALA A 345 -32.38 -4.33 -27.53
C ALA A 345 -32.49 -3.01 -26.76
N ALA A 346 -33.03 -3.02 -25.53
CA ALA A 346 -33.10 -1.84 -24.67
C ALA A 346 -31.71 -1.33 -24.29
N ILE A 347 -30.79 -2.21 -23.87
CA ILE A 347 -29.39 -1.86 -23.55
C ILE A 347 -28.69 -1.25 -24.77
N VAL A 348 -28.86 -1.85 -25.96
CA VAL A 348 -28.29 -1.34 -27.20
C VAL A 348 -28.89 0.01 -27.58
N THR A 349 -30.20 0.18 -27.37
CA THR A 349 -30.93 1.43 -27.70
C THR A 349 -30.59 2.56 -26.74
N SER A 350 -30.41 2.28 -25.46
CA SER A 350 -30.08 3.27 -24.44
C SER A 350 -28.60 3.66 -24.41
N SER A 351 -27.73 2.93 -25.12
CA SER A 351 -26.30 3.24 -25.19
C SER A 351 -26.04 4.59 -25.86
N ASP A 352 -25.22 5.43 -25.22
CA ASP A 352 -24.69 6.65 -25.82
C ASP A 352 -23.59 6.36 -26.84
N ASP A 353 -22.90 5.23 -26.72
CA ASP A 353 -21.97 4.74 -27.73
C ASP A 353 -22.74 4.24 -28.96
N ALA A 354 -22.15 4.46 -30.15
CA ALA A 354 -22.67 3.96 -31.40
C ALA A 354 -22.39 2.45 -31.55
N ILE A 355 -23.44 1.66 -31.64
CA ILE A 355 -23.38 0.20 -31.83
C ILE A 355 -23.92 -0.12 -33.22
N ILE A 356 -23.06 -0.73 -34.04
CA ILE A 356 -23.30 -0.97 -35.46
C ILE A 356 -22.90 -2.41 -35.79
N SER A 357 -23.78 -3.17 -36.45
CA SER A 357 -23.37 -4.45 -37.05
C SER A 357 -23.27 -4.37 -38.56
N LYS A 358 -22.35 -5.15 -39.15
CA LYS A 358 -22.16 -5.24 -40.61
C LYS A 358 -21.79 -6.67 -41.04
N ASP A 359 -22.11 -7.01 -42.28
CA ASP A 359 -21.62 -8.27 -42.87
C ASP A 359 -20.14 -8.16 -43.31
N LEU A 360 -19.54 -9.28 -43.73
CA LEU A 360 -18.14 -9.34 -44.17
C LEU A 360 -17.83 -8.57 -45.47
N ARG A 361 -18.85 -7.98 -46.13
CA ARG A 361 -18.69 -7.05 -47.25
C ARG A 361 -18.73 -5.59 -46.81
N GLY A 362 -18.87 -5.34 -45.49
CA GLY A 362 -18.97 -3.99 -44.93
C GLY A 362 -20.36 -3.38 -45.00
N ILE A 363 -21.39 -4.17 -45.34
CA ILE A 363 -22.78 -3.68 -45.44
C ILE A 363 -23.43 -3.63 -44.06
N ILE A 364 -23.93 -2.46 -43.68
CA ILE A 364 -24.55 -2.20 -42.37
C ILE A 364 -25.84 -3.01 -42.22
N ARG A 365 -25.99 -3.69 -41.08
CA ARG A 365 -27.12 -4.56 -40.73
C ARG A 365 -27.92 -4.05 -39.54
N SER A 366 -27.29 -3.35 -38.60
CA SER A 366 -27.99 -2.70 -37.48
C SER A 366 -27.34 -1.36 -37.14
N TRP A 367 -28.15 -0.48 -36.55
CA TRP A 367 -27.80 0.90 -36.24
C TRP A 367 -28.60 1.37 -35.03
N ASN A 368 -27.94 1.57 -33.88
CA ASN A 368 -28.63 1.99 -32.64
C ASN A 368 -28.82 3.52 -32.54
N LYS A 369 -29.53 3.98 -31.51
CA LYS A 369 -29.74 5.42 -31.26
C LYS A 369 -28.46 6.19 -30.92
N GLY A 370 -27.46 5.56 -30.31
CA GLY A 370 -26.12 6.15 -30.16
C GLY A 370 -25.48 6.47 -31.53
N ALA A 371 -25.60 5.58 -32.51
CA ALA A 371 -25.08 5.79 -33.86
C ALA A 371 -25.81 6.89 -34.63
N GLU A 372 -27.13 7.01 -34.46
CA GLU A 372 -27.88 8.15 -35.02
C GLU A 372 -27.39 9.49 -34.46
N ARG A 373 -27.16 9.57 -33.14
CA ARG A 373 -26.66 10.79 -32.48
C ARG A 373 -25.23 11.15 -32.87
N ILE A 374 -24.32 10.17 -32.91
CA ILE A 374 -22.90 10.39 -33.21
C ILE A 374 -22.66 10.67 -34.70
N PHE A 375 -23.38 10.03 -35.62
CA PHE A 375 -23.10 10.17 -37.05
C PHE A 375 -24.14 11.00 -37.82
N GLY A 376 -25.28 11.33 -37.21
CA GLY A 376 -26.34 12.16 -37.81
C GLY A 376 -27.19 11.45 -38.88
N TYR A 377 -27.04 10.13 -39.03
CA TYR A 377 -27.83 9.32 -39.96
C TYR A 377 -28.94 8.57 -39.21
N ALA A 378 -30.18 8.65 -39.71
CA ALA A 378 -31.25 7.78 -39.25
C ALA A 378 -30.98 6.33 -39.68
N ALA A 379 -31.37 5.34 -38.87
CA ALA A 379 -31.14 3.92 -39.18
C ALA A 379 -31.67 3.52 -40.57
N GLU A 380 -32.86 4.01 -40.93
CA GLU A 380 -33.53 3.76 -42.21
C GLU A 380 -32.72 4.24 -43.43
N ASP A 381 -31.92 5.31 -43.25
CA ASP A 381 -31.10 5.87 -44.33
C ASP A 381 -29.83 5.05 -44.60
N VAL A 382 -29.37 4.23 -43.66
CA VAL A 382 -28.02 3.63 -43.70
C VAL A 382 -27.99 2.12 -43.62
N ILE A 383 -29.03 1.47 -43.10
CA ILE A 383 -29.14 0.01 -43.16
C ILE A 383 -29.12 -0.44 -44.63
N GLY A 384 -28.27 -1.43 -44.94
CA GLY A 384 -28.05 -1.91 -46.31
C GLY A 384 -27.02 -1.13 -47.12
N LYS A 385 -26.49 0.00 -46.60
CA LYS A 385 -25.38 0.74 -47.23
C LYS A 385 -24.03 0.29 -46.70
N SER A 386 -22.96 0.65 -47.42
CA SER A 386 -21.58 0.39 -47.00
C SER A 386 -21.16 1.30 -45.84
N VAL A 387 -20.51 0.74 -44.82
CA VAL A 387 -19.96 1.49 -43.68
C VAL A 387 -18.88 2.52 -44.09
N THR A 388 -18.33 2.39 -45.30
CA THR A 388 -17.36 3.33 -45.87
C THR A 388 -17.88 4.76 -46.01
N LEU A 389 -19.21 4.98 -45.99
CA LEU A 389 -19.79 6.32 -45.99
C LEU A 389 -19.34 7.17 -44.78
N LEU A 390 -19.08 6.51 -43.64
CA LEU A 390 -18.58 7.13 -42.40
C LEU A 390 -17.08 7.37 -42.43
N ILE A 391 -16.36 6.88 -43.44
CA ILE A 391 -14.91 6.90 -43.50
C ILE A 391 -14.46 8.05 -44.43
N PRO A 392 -13.59 8.95 -43.97
CA PRO A 392 -12.97 9.97 -44.81
C PRO A 392 -12.21 9.35 -45.99
N ASN A 393 -12.12 10.05 -47.12
CA ASN A 393 -11.56 9.50 -48.36
C ASN A 393 -10.07 9.09 -48.22
N ASP A 394 -9.31 9.81 -47.40
CA ASP A 394 -7.90 9.56 -47.07
C ASP A 394 -7.69 8.32 -46.18
N ARG A 395 -8.77 7.74 -45.64
CA ARG A 395 -8.73 6.62 -44.67
C ARG A 395 -9.55 5.40 -45.07
N LEU A 396 -10.01 5.33 -46.32
CA LEU A 396 -10.83 4.21 -46.82
C LEU A 396 -10.11 2.85 -46.75
N ASN A 397 -8.78 2.86 -46.74
CA ASN A 397 -7.92 1.67 -46.61
C ASN A 397 -7.95 1.02 -45.20
N GLU A 398 -8.46 1.70 -44.17
CA GLU A 398 -8.60 1.12 -42.83
C GLU A 398 -9.56 -0.08 -42.82
N GLU A 399 -10.65 0.03 -43.58
CA GLU A 399 -11.76 -0.93 -43.53
C GLU A 399 -11.39 -2.33 -44.05
N PRO A 400 -10.69 -2.49 -45.19
CA PRO A 400 -10.18 -3.80 -45.62
C PRO A 400 -9.33 -4.51 -44.56
N GLY A 401 -8.40 -3.78 -43.92
CA GLY A 401 -7.53 -4.35 -42.88
C GLY A 401 -8.30 -4.77 -41.63
N ILE A 402 -9.30 -3.98 -41.23
CA ILE A 402 -10.22 -4.34 -40.14
C ILE A 402 -10.97 -5.64 -40.48
N ILE A 403 -11.56 -5.75 -41.67
CA ILE A 403 -12.33 -6.92 -42.08
C ILE A 403 -11.45 -8.18 -42.14
N GLU A 404 -10.21 -8.09 -42.61
CA GLU A 404 -9.29 -9.23 -42.67
C GLU A 404 -8.98 -9.80 -41.27
N ARG A 405 -8.74 -8.91 -40.29
CA ARG A 405 -8.56 -9.31 -38.89
C ARG A 405 -9.81 -9.97 -38.31
N ILE A 406 -10.99 -9.40 -38.58
CA ILE A 406 -12.27 -10.00 -38.15
C ILE A 406 -12.48 -11.38 -38.77
N ARG A 407 -12.12 -11.59 -40.05
CA ARG A 407 -12.22 -12.92 -40.71
C ARG A 407 -11.37 -13.98 -40.03
N ARG A 408 -10.23 -13.59 -39.44
CA ARG A 408 -9.37 -14.46 -38.63
C ARG A 408 -9.90 -14.68 -37.21
N GLY A 409 -11.05 -14.09 -36.87
CA GLY A 409 -11.67 -14.17 -35.54
C GLY A 409 -11.03 -13.25 -34.51
N GLU A 410 -10.17 -12.33 -34.91
CA GLU A 410 -9.51 -11.38 -34.02
C GLU A 410 -10.48 -10.27 -33.61
N LYS A 411 -10.36 -9.81 -32.37
CA LYS A 411 -10.99 -8.59 -31.88
C LYS A 411 -10.02 -7.42 -32.06
N ILE A 412 -10.56 -6.24 -32.38
CA ILE A 412 -9.80 -4.99 -32.42
C ILE A 412 -10.31 -4.13 -31.28
N ASP A 413 -9.46 -3.82 -30.32
CA ASP A 413 -9.79 -2.98 -29.16
C ASP A 413 -9.21 -1.58 -29.33
N HIS A 414 -9.96 -0.57 -28.90
CA HIS A 414 -9.52 0.82 -28.73
C HIS A 414 -8.77 1.44 -29.93
N TYR A 415 -9.22 1.15 -31.15
CA TYR A 415 -8.64 1.76 -32.35
C TYR A 415 -9.18 3.18 -32.54
N GLU A 416 -8.34 4.18 -32.27
CA GLU A 416 -8.71 5.59 -32.45
C GLU A 416 -8.55 6.02 -33.92
N THR A 417 -9.59 6.63 -34.49
CA THR A 417 -9.59 7.16 -35.85
C THR A 417 -10.67 8.23 -36.01
N VAL A 418 -10.76 8.81 -37.20
CA VAL A 418 -11.71 9.85 -37.58
C VAL A 418 -12.81 9.25 -38.44
N ARG A 419 -14.05 9.69 -38.19
CA ARG A 419 -15.19 9.43 -39.08
C ARG A 419 -15.85 10.72 -39.52
N ARG A 420 -16.67 10.61 -40.56
CA ARG A 420 -17.41 11.71 -41.16
C ARG A 420 -18.90 11.56 -40.85
N ARG A 421 -19.51 12.61 -40.31
CA ARG A 421 -20.95 12.73 -40.04
C ARG A 421 -21.74 12.99 -41.33
N LYS A 422 -23.08 12.99 -41.27
CA LYS A 422 -23.97 13.28 -42.41
C LYS A 422 -23.81 14.70 -42.96
N ASP A 423 -23.52 15.67 -42.10
CA ASP A 423 -23.25 17.07 -42.44
C ASP A 423 -21.83 17.31 -43.01
N GLY A 424 -20.96 16.30 -42.98
CA GLY A 424 -19.57 16.36 -43.44
C GLY A 424 -18.56 16.69 -42.34
N GLU A 425 -18.97 16.99 -41.11
CA GLU A 425 -18.05 17.24 -40.00
C GLU A 425 -17.27 15.96 -39.64
N LEU A 426 -16.02 16.14 -39.22
CA LEU A 426 -15.14 15.07 -38.76
C LEU A 426 -15.30 14.88 -37.25
N VAL A 427 -15.46 13.63 -36.82
CA VAL A 427 -15.58 13.23 -35.42
C VAL A 427 -14.46 12.25 -35.08
N ASP A 428 -13.77 12.51 -33.98
CA ASP A 428 -12.78 11.60 -33.43
C ASP A 428 -13.47 10.50 -32.64
N ILE A 429 -13.17 9.25 -32.98
CA ILE A 429 -13.81 8.10 -32.35
C ILE A 429 -12.81 7.03 -31.94
N SER A 430 -13.09 6.39 -30.81
CA SER A 430 -12.46 5.14 -30.39
C SER A 430 -13.33 3.96 -30.79
N LEU A 431 -12.76 3.01 -31.52
CA LEU A 431 -13.47 1.87 -32.10
C LEU A 431 -13.07 0.56 -31.44
N THR A 432 -14.08 -0.22 -31.04
CA THR A 432 -13.92 -1.63 -30.73
C THR A 432 -14.71 -2.45 -31.76
N VAL A 433 -14.04 -3.38 -32.43
CA VAL A 433 -14.64 -4.23 -33.47
C VAL A 433 -14.49 -5.70 -33.08
N SER A 434 -15.62 -6.40 -32.97
CA SER A 434 -15.69 -7.81 -32.55
C SER A 434 -16.31 -8.67 -33.65
N PRO A 435 -15.84 -9.91 -33.86
CA PRO A 435 -16.44 -10.83 -34.83
C PRO A 435 -17.82 -11.28 -34.37
N LEU A 436 -18.80 -11.27 -35.27
CA LEU A 436 -20.11 -11.90 -35.08
C LEU A 436 -20.07 -13.32 -35.62
N ARG A 437 -20.52 -14.29 -34.83
CA ARG A 437 -20.51 -15.71 -35.18
C ARG A 437 -21.93 -16.27 -35.34
N ASP A 438 -22.11 -17.22 -36.26
CA ASP A 438 -23.33 -18.02 -36.34
C ASP A 438 -23.38 -19.11 -35.25
N GLY A 439 -24.49 -19.85 -35.14
CA GLY A 439 -24.65 -20.95 -34.17
C GLY A 439 -23.69 -22.12 -34.37
N GLY A 440 -22.97 -22.18 -35.50
CA GLY A 440 -21.88 -23.13 -35.76
C GLY A 440 -20.49 -22.57 -35.48
N GLY A 441 -20.38 -21.36 -34.92
CA GLY A 441 -19.12 -20.71 -34.56
C GLY A 441 -18.37 -20.03 -35.70
N ARG A 442 -18.95 -19.96 -36.92
CA ARG A 442 -18.32 -19.31 -38.09
C ARG A 442 -18.53 -17.81 -38.05
N VAL A 443 -17.51 -17.03 -38.39
CA VAL A 443 -17.62 -15.56 -38.46
C VAL A 443 -18.49 -15.16 -39.66
N ILE A 444 -19.59 -14.45 -39.40
CA ILE A 444 -20.55 -13.99 -40.40
C ILE A 444 -20.53 -12.46 -40.61
N GLY A 445 -19.87 -11.73 -39.73
CA GLY A 445 -19.80 -10.27 -39.78
C GLY A 445 -19.03 -9.67 -38.63
N ALA A 446 -19.25 -8.38 -38.38
CA ALA A 446 -18.62 -7.64 -37.31
C ALA A 446 -19.65 -6.81 -36.54
N ALA A 447 -19.50 -6.76 -35.21
CA ALA A 447 -20.12 -5.77 -34.34
C ALA A 447 -19.09 -4.70 -34.01
N LYS A 448 -19.47 -3.44 -34.16
CA LYS A 448 -18.63 -2.26 -33.95
C LYS A 448 -19.26 -1.40 -32.88
N ILE A 449 -18.48 -1.07 -31.86
CA ILE A 449 -18.79 -0.06 -30.86
C ILE A 449 -17.89 1.14 -31.15
N ALA A 450 -18.49 2.32 -31.26
CA ALA A 450 -17.80 3.56 -31.56
C ALA A 450 -18.17 4.61 -30.51
N ARG A 451 -17.15 5.09 -29.78
CA ARG A 451 -17.29 6.15 -28.78
C ARG A 451 -16.74 7.45 -29.34
N ASP A 452 -17.50 8.53 -29.22
CA ASP A 452 -17.01 9.87 -29.51
C ASP A 452 -15.97 10.29 -28.46
N ILE A 453 -14.78 10.65 -28.92
CA ILE A 453 -13.66 11.09 -28.07
C ILE A 453 -13.20 12.51 -28.44
N THR A 454 -13.98 13.25 -29.22
CA THR A 454 -13.62 14.57 -29.74
C THR A 454 -13.31 15.55 -28.62
N ASP A 455 -14.18 15.64 -27.60
CA ASP A 455 -13.98 16.55 -26.47
C ASP A 455 -12.78 16.14 -25.61
N ARG A 456 -12.57 14.84 -25.41
CA ARG A 456 -11.39 14.32 -24.70
C ARG A 456 -10.11 14.73 -25.42
N ARG A 457 -10.04 14.54 -26.75
CA ARG A 457 -8.86 14.87 -27.55
C ARG A 457 -8.56 16.37 -27.53
N ARG A 458 -9.59 17.21 -27.69
CA ARG A 458 -9.46 18.68 -27.60
C ARG A 458 -8.93 19.11 -26.23
N GLY A 459 -9.40 18.50 -25.15
CA GLY A 459 -8.92 18.77 -23.79
C GLY A 459 -7.44 18.37 -23.61
N GLU A 460 -7.06 17.18 -24.06
CA GLU A 460 -5.68 16.70 -24.01
C GLU A 460 -4.71 17.59 -24.81
N GLU A 461 -5.11 18.04 -25.99
CA GLU A 461 -4.33 18.95 -26.83
C GLU A 461 -4.20 20.34 -26.20
N ALA A 462 -5.28 20.89 -25.61
CA ALA A 462 -5.24 22.17 -24.92
C ALA A 462 -4.27 22.15 -23.73
N ILE A 463 -4.32 21.10 -22.90
CA ILE A 463 -3.41 20.92 -21.76
C ILE A 463 -1.96 20.80 -22.25
N ARG A 464 -1.73 20.08 -23.36
CA ARG A 464 -0.40 19.95 -23.95
C ARG A 464 0.14 21.31 -24.42
N HIS A 465 -0.66 22.08 -25.15
CA HIS A 465 -0.27 23.40 -25.62
C HIS A 465 0.03 24.38 -24.47
N GLU A 466 -0.78 24.36 -23.40
CA GLU A 466 -0.53 25.20 -22.21
C GLU A 466 0.78 24.82 -21.52
N ARG A 467 1.06 23.52 -21.35
CA ARG A 467 2.33 23.04 -20.79
C ARG A 467 3.53 23.48 -21.62
N GLU A 468 3.46 23.32 -22.94
CA GLU A 468 4.54 23.74 -23.84
C GLU A 468 4.79 25.26 -23.79
N ALA A 469 3.74 26.07 -23.74
CA ALA A 469 3.85 27.52 -23.61
C ALA A 469 4.55 27.91 -22.29
N ARG A 470 4.14 27.29 -21.18
CA ARG A 470 4.72 27.54 -19.86
C ARG A 470 6.19 27.10 -19.76
N LEU A 471 6.55 25.99 -20.38
CA LEU A 471 7.95 25.54 -20.47
C LEU A 471 8.80 26.56 -21.23
N ARG A 472 8.33 27.04 -22.40
CA ARG A 472 9.06 28.05 -23.19
C ARG A 472 9.23 29.37 -22.45
N GLU A 473 8.24 29.80 -21.66
CA GLU A 473 8.36 31.00 -20.82
C GLU A 473 9.44 30.82 -19.74
N MET A 474 9.45 29.67 -19.07
CA MET A 474 10.44 29.37 -18.04
C MET A 474 11.86 29.26 -18.61
N GLU A 475 12.02 28.61 -19.77
CA GLU A 475 13.31 28.54 -20.49
C GLU A 475 13.84 29.94 -20.86
N ARG A 476 12.95 30.85 -21.29
CA ARG A 476 13.33 32.24 -21.58
C ARG A 476 13.74 32.99 -20.31
N ALA A 477 13.03 32.82 -19.21
CA ALA A 477 13.36 33.45 -17.93
C ALA A 477 14.71 32.96 -17.38
N VAL A 478 14.99 31.66 -17.48
CA VAL A 478 16.28 31.06 -17.10
C VAL A 478 17.39 31.59 -17.99
N ARG A 479 17.21 31.56 -19.32
CA ARG A 479 18.21 32.08 -20.27
C ARG A 479 18.49 33.57 -20.08
N PHE A 480 17.45 34.37 -19.83
CA PHE A 480 17.59 35.78 -19.51
C PHE A 480 18.41 35.99 -18.23
N SER A 481 18.12 35.21 -17.18
CA SER A 481 18.87 35.25 -15.93
C SER A 481 20.35 34.84 -16.12
N GLU A 482 20.62 33.80 -16.92
CA GLU A 482 21.99 33.38 -17.25
C GLU A 482 22.76 34.45 -18.02
N MET A 483 22.12 35.11 -18.99
CA MET A 483 22.71 36.21 -19.74
C MET A 483 23.00 37.42 -18.83
N PHE A 484 22.13 37.69 -17.86
CA PHE A 484 22.32 38.73 -16.84
C PHE A 484 23.56 38.49 -15.97
N VAL A 485 23.84 37.22 -15.60
CA VAL A 485 25.04 36.83 -14.82
C VAL A 485 26.33 37.04 -15.60
N GLY A 486 26.34 36.71 -16.90
CA GLY A 486 27.53 36.87 -17.75
C GLY A 486 27.89 38.33 -18.00
N ILE A 487 26.90 39.13 -18.42
CA ILE A 487 27.10 40.53 -18.84
C ILE A 487 27.38 41.44 -17.64
N LEU A 488 26.56 41.40 -16.58
CA LEU A 488 26.80 42.26 -15.41
C LEU A 488 28.09 41.92 -14.68
N GLY A 489 28.52 40.65 -14.72
CA GLY A 489 29.64 40.21 -13.92
C GLY A 489 31.00 40.61 -14.46
N HIS A 490 31.23 40.44 -15.76
CA HIS A 490 32.50 40.77 -16.37
C HIS A 490 32.53 42.23 -16.87
N ASP A 491 31.43 42.71 -17.47
CA ASP A 491 31.46 43.99 -18.20
C ASP A 491 31.28 45.21 -17.28
N LEU A 492 30.76 45.03 -16.05
CA LEU A 492 30.78 46.08 -15.03
C LEU A 492 32.01 46.03 -14.13
N ARG A 493 32.56 44.83 -13.85
CA ARG A 493 33.75 44.68 -13.01
C ARG A 493 34.97 45.32 -13.67
N ASN A 494 35.16 45.14 -14.97
CA ASN A 494 36.33 45.66 -15.70
C ASN A 494 36.46 47.19 -15.68
N PRO A 495 35.45 47.99 -16.08
CA PRO A 495 35.55 49.44 -16.01
C PRO A 495 35.65 49.93 -14.56
N LEU A 496 35.04 49.22 -13.60
CA LEU A 496 35.11 49.56 -12.20
C LEU A 496 36.52 49.35 -11.61
N SER A 497 37.17 48.23 -11.92
CA SER A 497 38.56 47.95 -11.54
C SER A 497 39.53 48.97 -12.14
N ALA A 498 39.27 49.45 -13.36
CA ALA A 498 40.04 50.52 -13.99
C ALA A 498 39.88 51.86 -13.25
N ILE A 499 38.65 52.23 -12.85
CA ILE A 499 38.36 53.42 -12.03
C ILE A 499 39.05 53.30 -10.66
N MET A 500 38.98 52.13 -10.01
CA MET A 500 39.66 51.88 -8.74
C MET A 500 41.17 52.06 -8.87
N THR A 501 41.78 51.44 -9.87
CA THR A 501 43.23 51.53 -10.10
C THR A 501 43.67 52.98 -10.34
N ALA A 502 42.94 53.72 -11.17
CA ALA A 502 43.23 55.14 -11.43
C ALA A 502 43.06 56.00 -10.17
N ALA A 503 42.04 55.75 -9.36
CA ALA A 503 41.79 56.48 -8.13
C ALA A 503 42.87 56.18 -7.07
N SER A 504 43.24 54.91 -6.85
CA SER A 504 44.30 54.54 -5.90
C SER A 504 45.69 55.10 -6.28
N LEU A 505 46.00 55.18 -7.58
CA LEU A 505 47.22 55.82 -8.08
C LEU A 505 47.22 57.34 -7.87
N LEU A 506 46.05 57.99 -7.96
CA LEU A 506 45.90 59.41 -7.66
C LEU A 506 45.97 59.68 -6.16
N GLU A 507 45.46 58.78 -5.32
CA GLU A 507 45.53 58.88 -3.85
C GLU A 507 46.98 58.83 -3.36
N THR A 508 47.77 57.89 -3.87
CA THR A 508 49.19 57.72 -3.52
C THR A 508 50.09 58.84 -4.05
N ARG A 509 49.68 59.56 -5.11
CA ARG A 509 50.42 60.70 -5.69
C ARG A 509 49.89 62.08 -5.27
N ALA A 510 48.76 62.15 -4.59
CA ALA A 510 48.14 63.42 -4.21
C ALA A 510 48.87 64.06 -3.04
N GLY A 511 49.69 65.08 -3.32
CA GLY A 511 50.36 65.89 -2.29
C GLY A 511 49.47 66.89 -1.56
N SER A 512 48.17 66.98 -1.88
CA SER A 512 47.23 67.95 -1.31
C SER A 512 46.00 67.26 -0.71
N GLU A 513 45.70 67.56 0.56
CA GLU A 513 44.56 67.02 1.31
C GLU A 513 43.20 67.30 0.64
N LYS A 514 43.13 68.35 -0.20
CA LYS A 514 41.94 68.71 -1.00
C LYS A 514 41.66 67.75 -2.16
N ILE A 515 42.67 67.01 -2.63
CA ILE A 515 42.55 66.03 -3.72
C ILE A 515 42.45 64.61 -3.15
N ALA A 516 43.18 64.32 -2.07
CA ALA A 516 43.15 63.01 -1.41
C ALA A 516 41.74 62.63 -0.91
N LYS A 517 41.00 63.56 -0.28
CA LYS A 517 39.65 63.28 0.25
C LYS A 517 38.62 62.89 -0.83
N PRO A 518 38.46 63.62 -1.95
CA PRO A 518 37.59 63.20 -3.05
C PRO A 518 38.01 61.89 -3.72
N VAL A 519 39.33 61.68 -3.90
CA VAL A 519 39.85 60.45 -4.52
C VAL A 519 39.60 59.22 -3.64
N GLY A 520 39.86 59.32 -2.34
CA GLY A 520 39.54 58.23 -1.39
C GLY A 520 38.05 57.89 -1.36
N ARG A 521 37.15 58.88 -1.54
CA ARG A 521 35.70 58.62 -1.68
C ARG A 521 35.36 57.85 -2.97
N ILE A 522 36.07 58.10 -4.07
CA ILE A 522 35.91 57.33 -5.32
C ILE A 522 36.36 55.88 -5.11
N VAL A 523 37.51 55.67 -4.47
CA VAL A 523 38.02 54.32 -4.16
C VAL A 523 37.00 53.55 -3.31
N VAL A 524 36.54 54.14 -2.19
CA VAL A 524 35.55 53.51 -1.28
C VAL A 524 34.21 53.22 -2.00
N SER A 525 33.74 54.15 -2.84
CA SER A 525 32.50 53.95 -3.58
C SER A 525 32.63 52.87 -4.66
N ALA A 526 33.78 52.77 -5.31
CA ALA A 526 34.04 51.79 -6.36
C ALA A 526 34.22 50.38 -5.77
N ASP A 527 34.99 50.27 -4.70
CA ASP A 527 35.13 49.05 -3.89
C ASP A 527 33.77 48.53 -3.36
N ARG A 528 32.89 49.44 -2.94
CA ARG A 528 31.50 49.08 -2.60
C ARG A 528 30.71 48.52 -3.80
N MET A 529 30.83 49.13 -4.99
CA MET A 529 30.15 48.64 -6.19
C MET A 529 30.66 47.26 -6.60
N GLU A 530 31.95 46.99 -6.41
CA GLU A 530 32.60 45.72 -6.76
C GLU A 530 32.04 44.59 -5.89
N ARG A 531 31.97 44.81 -4.57
CA ARG A 531 31.26 43.93 -3.64
C ARG A 531 29.80 43.73 -4.01
N MET A 532 29.10 44.80 -4.37
CA MET A 532 27.67 44.74 -4.72
C MET A 532 27.41 43.86 -5.95
N ILE A 533 28.23 44.03 -7.00
CA ILE A 533 28.17 43.21 -8.21
C ILE A 533 28.47 41.76 -7.87
N SER A 534 29.54 41.50 -7.11
CA SER A 534 29.91 40.15 -6.70
C SER A 534 28.77 39.43 -5.94
N GLN A 535 28.14 40.12 -4.98
CA GLN A 535 27.01 39.61 -4.22
C GLN A 535 25.78 39.32 -5.11
N LEU A 536 25.49 40.17 -6.08
CA LEU A 536 24.40 39.95 -7.05
C LEU A 536 24.65 38.75 -7.96
N LEU A 537 25.89 38.53 -8.38
CA LEU A 537 26.28 37.37 -9.18
C LEU A 537 26.14 36.07 -8.39
N ASP A 538 26.65 36.05 -7.16
CA ASP A 538 26.51 34.90 -6.27
C ASP A 538 25.03 34.59 -6.02
N PHE A 539 24.23 35.61 -5.69
CA PHE A 539 22.77 35.47 -5.54
C PHE A 539 22.10 34.85 -6.77
N THR A 540 22.43 35.35 -7.96
CA THR A 540 21.80 34.88 -9.21
C THR A 540 22.23 33.46 -9.54
N ARG A 541 23.49 33.09 -9.31
CA ARG A 541 23.99 31.72 -9.48
C ARG A 541 23.31 30.72 -8.55
N ILE A 542 23.12 31.10 -7.28
CA ILE A 542 22.41 30.27 -6.29
C ILE A 542 20.96 30.07 -6.73
N ARG A 543 20.28 31.14 -7.17
CA ARG A 543 18.88 31.07 -7.62
C ARG A 543 18.70 30.20 -8.87
N LEU A 544 19.72 30.08 -9.70
CA LEU A 544 19.77 29.19 -10.86
C LEU A 544 20.17 27.75 -10.51
N GLY A 545 20.29 27.40 -9.23
CA GLY A 545 20.62 26.06 -8.76
C GLY A 545 22.09 25.66 -8.96
N ARG A 546 22.97 26.61 -9.34
CA ARG A 546 24.40 26.34 -9.59
C ARG A 546 25.26 26.41 -8.32
N GLY A 547 24.70 26.86 -7.20
CA GLY A 547 25.41 27.00 -5.92
C GLY A 547 26.54 28.04 -5.95
N ILE A 548 27.34 28.09 -4.87
CA ILE A 548 28.56 28.91 -4.79
C ILE A 548 29.76 28.03 -5.20
N PRO A 549 30.58 28.45 -6.18
CA PRO A 549 31.82 27.72 -6.52
C PRO A 549 32.82 27.84 -5.37
N LEU A 550 33.48 26.72 -5.05
CA LEU A 550 34.45 26.64 -3.96
C LEU A 550 35.81 26.13 -4.46
N GLU A 551 36.86 26.87 -4.15
CA GLU A 551 38.25 26.50 -4.35
C GLU A 551 38.85 26.03 -3.01
N ARG A 552 38.69 24.73 -2.74
CA ARG A 552 39.09 24.17 -1.44
C ARG A 552 40.59 23.97 -1.35
N SER A 553 41.16 24.36 -0.21
CA SER A 553 42.56 24.16 0.17
C SER A 553 42.66 23.88 1.68
N LEU A 554 43.85 23.49 2.14
CA LEU A 554 44.09 23.38 3.58
C LEU A 554 44.15 24.79 4.19
N VAL A 555 43.29 25.06 5.17
CA VAL A 555 43.09 26.38 5.76
C VAL A 555 43.12 26.27 7.28
N ASP A 556 43.95 27.11 7.93
CA ASP A 556 43.85 27.41 9.36
C ASP A 556 42.82 28.53 9.56
N LEU A 557 41.65 28.18 10.13
CA LEU A 557 40.57 29.14 10.35
C LEU A 557 40.94 30.23 11.38
N GLY A 558 41.85 29.91 12.31
CA GLY A 558 42.35 30.85 13.31
C GLY A 558 43.19 31.96 12.68
N GLU A 559 44.02 31.65 11.67
CA GLU A 559 44.75 32.66 10.91
C GLU A 559 43.82 33.58 10.11
N VAL A 560 42.82 33.01 9.44
CA VAL A 560 41.84 33.80 8.67
C VAL A 560 41.04 34.71 9.60
N ALA A 561 40.53 34.17 10.71
CA ALA A 561 39.79 34.94 11.71
C ALA A 561 40.62 36.10 12.28
N ARG A 562 41.88 35.85 12.62
CA ARG A 562 42.78 36.89 13.15
C ARG A 562 42.98 38.03 12.16
N SER A 563 43.29 37.71 10.90
CA SER A 563 43.49 38.71 9.85
C SER A 563 42.26 39.59 9.62
N ILE A 564 41.06 39.00 9.62
CA ILE A 564 39.80 39.74 9.41
C ILE A 564 39.45 40.62 10.61
N LEU A 565 39.68 40.14 11.84
CA LEU A 565 39.40 40.94 13.03
C LEU A 565 40.37 42.12 13.16
N GLU A 566 41.66 41.94 12.87
CA GLU A 566 42.66 43.03 12.85
C GLU A 566 42.29 44.13 11.83
N GLU A 567 41.85 43.72 10.64
CA GLU A 567 41.37 44.66 9.60
C GLU A 567 40.13 45.44 10.09
N LEU A 568 39.17 44.73 10.69
CA LEU A 568 37.92 45.34 11.13
C LEU A 568 38.09 46.22 12.37
N GLU A 569 38.97 45.87 13.31
CA GLU A 569 39.23 46.64 14.55
C GLU A 569 39.64 48.08 14.24
N THR A 570 40.47 48.24 13.21
CA THR A 570 40.92 49.54 12.69
C THR A 570 39.75 50.38 12.17
N SER A 571 38.73 49.73 11.60
CA SER A 571 37.56 50.39 10.99
C SER A 571 36.41 50.66 11.96
N CYS A 572 36.19 49.77 12.93
CA CYS A 572 35.02 49.80 13.81
C CYS A 572 35.28 50.50 15.16
N GLN A 573 36.53 50.87 15.45
CA GLN A 573 36.97 51.52 16.70
C GLN A 573 36.43 50.81 17.95
N ARG A 574 36.43 49.48 17.93
CA ARG A 574 35.86 48.64 18.98
C ARG A 574 36.70 47.38 19.15
N GLU A 575 36.84 46.95 20.40
CA GLU A 575 37.60 45.76 20.76
C GLU A 575 36.98 44.49 20.16
N LEU A 576 37.79 43.74 19.42
CA LEU A 576 37.44 42.45 18.84
C LEU A 576 38.29 41.36 19.50
N ARG A 577 37.67 40.41 20.20
CA ARG A 577 38.37 39.34 20.91
C ARG A 577 38.24 38.01 20.17
N LEU A 578 39.38 37.34 19.92
CA LEU A 578 39.44 36.00 19.33
C LEU A 578 39.86 34.97 20.37
N GLY A 579 39.03 33.94 20.57
CA GLY A 579 39.38 32.73 21.31
C GLY A 579 39.53 31.54 20.38
N VAL A 580 40.62 30.77 20.52
CA VAL A 580 40.84 29.53 19.74
C VAL A 580 41.11 28.39 20.71
N LEU A 581 40.33 27.31 20.59
CA LEU A 581 40.47 26.09 21.37
C LEU A 581 40.66 24.89 20.42
N GLY A 582 41.64 24.03 20.68
CA GLY A 582 41.92 22.86 19.85
C GLY A 582 42.55 23.18 18.50
N ASP A 583 42.52 22.21 17.58
CA ASP A 583 43.04 22.35 16.21
C ASP A 583 41.94 22.93 15.32
N VAL A 584 42.15 24.04 14.62
CA VAL A 584 41.12 24.67 13.76
C VAL A 584 41.45 24.59 12.26
N VAL A 585 42.29 23.63 11.87
CA VAL A 585 42.66 23.37 10.48
C VAL A 585 41.63 22.47 9.78
N GLY A 586 41.28 22.79 8.54
CA GLY A 586 40.36 22.03 7.70
C GLY A 586 40.55 22.30 6.20
N THR A 587 39.77 21.62 5.36
CA THR A 587 39.79 21.74 3.89
C THR A 587 38.62 22.57 3.40
N TRP A 588 38.86 23.86 3.17
CA TRP A 588 37.83 24.85 2.84
C TRP A 588 38.31 25.88 1.81
N ASP A 589 37.39 26.71 1.33
CA ASP A 589 37.73 27.88 0.52
C ASP A 589 38.07 29.07 1.43
N ARG A 590 39.34 29.49 1.40
CA ARG A 590 39.88 30.54 2.27
C ARG A 590 39.16 31.87 2.08
N ASP A 591 38.91 32.25 0.83
CA ASP A 591 38.36 33.56 0.49
C ASP A 591 36.86 33.64 0.81
N ARG A 592 36.13 32.53 0.60
CA ARG A 592 34.72 32.44 1.00
C ARG A 592 34.56 32.42 2.52
N LEU A 593 35.45 31.77 3.26
CA LEU A 593 35.43 31.82 4.72
C LEU A 593 35.80 33.21 5.25
N ALA A 594 36.76 33.90 4.64
CA ALA A 594 37.07 35.29 4.95
C ALA A 594 35.84 36.21 4.72
N GLN A 595 35.13 36.01 3.61
CA GLN A 595 33.88 36.73 3.29
C GLN A 595 32.79 36.48 4.34
N LEU A 596 32.60 35.22 4.76
CA LEU A 596 31.66 34.85 5.82
C LEU A 596 31.99 35.57 7.13
N LEU A 597 33.25 35.52 7.55
CA LEU A 597 33.74 36.11 8.80
C LEU A 597 33.57 37.62 8.78
N SER A 598 33.99 38.26 7.69
CA SER A 598 33.88 39.71 7.50
C SER A 598 32.42 40.17 7.56
N ASN A 599 31.50 39.49 6.87
CA ASN A 599 30.07 39.81 6.90
C ASN A 599 29.49 39.72 8.32
N LEU A 600 29.78 38.65 9.06
CA LEU A 600 29.25 38.44 10.40
C LEU A 600 29.85 39.42 11.41
N ALA A 601 31.17 39.59 11.40
CA ALA A 601 31.87 40.49 12.31
C ALA A 601 31.51 41.97 12.06
N ALA A 602 31.40 42.40 10.80
CA ALA A 602 30.95 43.74 10.45
C ALA A 602 29.50 43.99 10.92
N ASN A 603 28.60 43.02 10.74
CA ASN A 603 27.23 43.10 11.26
C ASN A 603 27.20 43.19 12.80
N ALA A 604 27.98 42.36 13.48
CA ALA A 604 28.12 42.41 14.94
C ALA A 604 28.64 43.79 15.40
N CYS A 605 29.62 44.37 14.70
CA CYS A 605 30.10 45.71 14.99
C CYS A 605 29.01 46.78 14.78
N HIS A 606 28.28 46.74 13.67
CA HIS A 606 27.23 47.71 13.39
C HIS A 606 26.05 47.65 14.37
N HIS A 607 25.70 46.46 14.85
CA HIS A 607 24.49 46.25 15.65
C HIS A 607 24.72 46.09 17.15
N SER A 608 25.97 46.14 17.65
CA SER A 608 26.18 46.16 19.11
C SER A 608 26.08 47.55 19.72
N THR A 609 25.70 47.57 20.99
CA THR A 609 25.79 48.73 21.89
C THR A 609 27.19 49.34 21.90
N ALA A 610 27.27 50.66 22.10
CA ALA A 610 28.55 51.36 22.12
C ALA A 610 29.46 50.81 23.24
N ALA A 611 30.78 50.72 22.96
CA ALA A 611 31.83 50.28 23.89
C ALA A 611 31.82 48.81 24.37
N THR A 612 30.95 47.92 23.87
CA THR A 612 31.00 46.49 24.20
C THR A 612 31.85 45.69 23.21
N PRO A 613 32.70 44.73 23.65
CA PRO A 613 33.50 43.92 22.74
C PRO A 613 32.64 42.96 21.92
N VAL A 614 33.11 42.62 20.72
CA VAL A 614 32.57 41.52 19.91
C VAL A 614 33.50 40.33 20.08
N LEU A 615 32.94 39.16 20.41
CA LEU A 615 33.73 37.96 20.70
C LEU A 615 33.53 36.93 19.59
N LEU A 616 34.63 36.50 18.98
CA LEU A 616 34.68 35.37 18.07
C LEU A 616 35.40 34.21 18.74
N GLN A 617 34.75 33.05 18.80
CA GLN A 617 35.30 31.84 19.36
C GLN A 617 35.35 30.74 18.31
N LEU A 618 36.50 30.08 18.20
CA LEU A 618 36.70 28.90 17.39
C LEU A 618 37.00 27.73 18.32
N ASP A 619 36.21 26.66 18.21
CA ASP A 619 36.38 25.41 18.94
C ASP A 619 36.59 24.26 17.96
N GLY A 620 37.83 23.80 17.91
CA GLY A 620 38.31 22.67 17.15
C GLY A 620 38.64 21.47 18.02
N SER A 621 37.96 21.31 19.15
CA SER A 621 38.12 20.12 20.02
C SER A 621 37.52 18.85 19.40
N ASP A 622 36.56 18.99 18.49
CA ASP A 622 35.96 17.88 17.74
C ASP A 622 36.84 17.52 16.53
N ALA A 623 36.99 16.23 16.26
CA ALA A 623 37.86 15.70 15.22
C ALA A 623 37.32 15.91 13.81
N ASP A 624 36.01 16.06 13.64
CA ASP A 624 35.35 16.14 12.33
C ASP A 624 34.78 17.53 12.04
N VAL A 625 34.51 18.32 13.07
CA VAL A 625 33.84 19.63 12.95
C VAL A 625 34.62 20.72 13.70
N VAL A 626 34.69 21.90 13.12
CA VAL A 626 35.10 23.13 13.82
C VAL A 626 33.86 23.97 14.06
N ARG A 627 33.62 24.32 15.33
CA ARG A 627 32.52 25.20 15.73
C ARG A 627 33.03 26.64 15.81
N LEU A 628 32.28 27.55 15.19
CA LEU A 628 32.51 28.98 15.25
C LEU A 628 31.34 29.64 15.98
N GLU A 629 31.63 30.49 16.95
CA GLU A 629 30.63 31.28 17.66
C GLU A 629 30.99 32.76 17.65
N LEU A 630 30.09 33.60 17.13
CA LEU A 630 30.24 35.05 17.15
C LEU A 630 29.17 35.67 18.06
N CYS A 631 29.62 36.35 19.12
CA CYS A 631 28.76 36.96 20.13
C CYS A 631 28.91 38.47 20.14
N ASN A 632 27.79 39.18 20.24
CA ASN A 632 27.78 40.64 20.29
C ASN A 632 26.62 41.16 21.15
N ARG A 633 26.83 42.29 21.86
CA ARG A 633 25.80 42.90 22.71
C ARG A 633 24.85 43.75 21.88
N GLY A 634 23.85 43.12 21.28
CA GLY A 634 22.76 43.74 20.54
C GLY A 634 21.69 42.70 20.24
N ALA A 635 20.42 43.09 20.20
CA ALA A 635 19.32 42.14 20.04
C ALA A 635 18.65 42.28 18.67
N ILE A 636 18.34 41.15 18.04
CA ILE A 636 17.51 41.05 16.85
C ILE A 636 16.06 40.88 17.33
N PRO A 637 15.12 41.73 16.89
CA PRO A 637 13.71 41.56 17.22
C PRO A 637 13.20 40.14 16.87
N PRO A 638 12.43 39.47 17.75
CA PRO A 638 11.97 38.11 17.50
C PRO A 638 11.20 37.92 16.19
N ALA A 639 10.50 38.96 15.73
CA ALA A 639 9.78 38.96 14.45
C ALA A 639 10.70 38.86 13.22
N LEU A 640 11.97 39.28 13.36
CA LEU A 640 12.95 39.27 12.27
C LEU A 640 13.76 37.97 12.22
N LEU A 641 13.93 37.26 13.35
CA LEU A 641 14.73 36.03 13.44
C LEU A 641 14.41 34.97 12.36
N PRO A 642 13.14 34.68 12.00
CA PRO A 642 12.84 33.68 10.97
C PRO A 642 13.27 34.09 9.55
N VAL A 643 13.44 35.38 9.30
CA VAL A 643 13.60 35.96 7.96
C VAL A 643 14.93 36.68 7.74
N ILE A 644 15.83 36.72 8.74
CA ILE A 644 17.13 37.44 8.64
C ILE A 644 18.05 36.91 7.52
N PHE A 645 17.82 35.67 7.10
CA PHE A 645 18.57 35.05 5.99
C PHE A 645 17.86 35.19 4.65
N GLU A 646 16.66 35.77 4.58
CA GLU A 646 15.98 36.01 3.31
C GLU A 646 16.69 37.12 2.50
N PRO A 647 16.86 36.95 1.18
CA PRO A 647 17.55 37.91 0.34
C PRO A 647 16.75 39.22 0.18
N LEU A 648 17.46 40.35 -0.02
CA LEU A 648 16.92 41.67 -0.39
C LEU A 648 16.04 42.39 0.67
N ARG A 649 16.04 41.93 1.93
CA ARG A 649 15.22 42.50 3.02
C ARG A 649 15.62 43.90 3.50
N ALA A 650 16.85 44.36 3.24
CA ALA A 650 17.34 45.67 3.71
C ALA A 650 16.62 46.88 3.08
N GLY A 651 15.78 46.68 2.05
CA GLY A 651 15.03 47.73 1.39
C GLY A 651 13.68 48.10 2.03
N GLU A 652 13.11 47.26 2.90
CA GLU A 652 11.69 47.37 3.28
C GLU A 652 11.40 47.97 4.67
N GLN A 653 12.38 48.12 5.56
CA GLN A 653 12.09 48.53 6.96
C GLN A 653 13.02 49.61 7.51
N HIS A 654 12.43 50.80 7.69
CA HIS A 654 12.71 51.91 8.63
C HIS A 654 14.11 52.56 8.70
N GLU A 655 14.06 53.89 8.53
CA GLU A 655 15.04 54.92 8.91
C GLU A 655 16.51 54.66 8.54
N ARG A 656 16.90 55.28 7.42
CA ARG A 656 18.30 55.50 7.03
C ARG A 656 19.06 56.18 8.18
N ARG A 657 19.68 55.41 9.07
CA ARG A 657 20.87 55.87 9.78
C ARG A 657 21.98 56.00 8.74
N GLU A 658 22.55 57.20 8.65
CA GLU A 658 23.64 57.51 7.72
C GLU A 658 24.75 56.46 7.84
N GLY A 659 24.93 55.63 6.80
CA GLY A 659 26.02 54.65 6.71
C GLY A 659 25.63 53.22 6.33
N SER A 660 24.41 52.75 6.64
CA SER A 660 24.02 51.35 6.36
C SER A 660 23.35 51.22 4.98
N SER A 661 24.11 50.82 3.97
CA SER A 661 23.54 50.55 2.64
C SER A 661 24.21 49.35 2.00
N GLY A 662 23.79 48.17 2.43
CA GLY A 662 23.98 46.92 1.71
C GLY A 662 22.68 46.50 1.05
N LEU A 663 22.75 45.67 0.00
CA LEU A 663 21.58 45.12 -0.70
C LEU A 663 20.74 44.14 0.14
N GLY A 664 21.07 43.93 1.42
CA GLY A 664 20.43 42.89 2.25
C GLY A 664 20.76 41.46 1.81
N LEU A 665 21.88 41.26 1.12
CA LEU A 665 22.33 39.95 0.64
C LEU A 665 23.40 39.30 1.54
N GLY A 666 24.00 40.06 2.47
CA GLY A 666 25.16 39.60 3.25
C GLY A 666 24.91 38.33 4.06
N LEU A 667 23.85 38.30 4.88
CA LEU A 667 23.50 37.13 5.69
C LEU A 667 23.04 35.95 4.83
N TYR A 668 22.26 36.20 3.77
CA TYR A 668 21.89 35.17 2.79
C TYR A 668 23.13 34.50 2.18
N ILE A 669 24.09 35.29 1.69
CA ILE A 669 25.34 34.76 1.12
C ILE A 669 26.16 34.02 2.17
N THR A 670 26.25 34.54 3.40
CA THR A 670 26.89 33.83 4.53
C THR A 670 26.28 32.44 4.74
N GLN A 671 24.95 32.32 4.77
CA GLN A 671 24.28 31.03 4.90
C GLN A 671 24.62 30.10 3.72
N GLN A 672 24.63 30.62 2.49
CA GLN A 672 24.94 29.83 1.30
C GLN A 672 26.40 29.37 1.25
N ILE A 673 27.35 30.19 1.75
CA ILE A 673 28.76 29.79 1.91
C ILE A 673 28.86 28.63 2.89
N ILE A 674 28.16 28.70 4.04
CA ILE A 674 28.14 27.63 5.05
C ILE A 674 27.59 26.33 4.46
N VAL A 675 26.46 26.42 3.76
CA VAL A 675 25.83 25.28 3.08
C VAL A 675 26.75 24.68 2.01
N ALA A 676 27.43 25.51 1.22
CA ALA A 676 28.38 25.03 0.20
C ALA A 676 29.57 24.27 0.81
N HIS A 677 29.96 24.61 2.05
CA HIS A 677 30.96 23.89 2.83
C HIS A 677 30.40 22.68 3.60
N GLY A 678 29.10 22.37 3.48
CA GLY A 678 28.44 21.27 4.18
C GLY A 678 28.14 21.56 5.65
N GLY A 679 28.25 22.82 6.07
CA GLY A 679 28.01 23.24 7.45
C GLY A 679 26.57 23.66 7.74
N ALA A 680 26.35 24.07 8.99
CA ALA A 680 25.07 24.59 9.47
C ALA A 680 25.26 25.88 10.28
N ILE A 681 24.24 26.74 10.30
CA ILE A 681 24.21 27.98 11.08
C ILE A 681 22.94 28.03 11.95
N ARG A 682 23.10 28.49 13.18
CA ARG A 682 22.04 28.77 14.16
C ARG A 682 22.24 30.17 14.73
N VAL A 683 21.14 30.84 15.06
CA VAL A 683 21.15 32.19 15.63
C VAL A 683 20.28 32.23 16.86
N GLU A 684 20.86 32.73 17.95
CA GLU A 684 20.17 32.99 19.21
C GLU A 684 20.28 34.48 19.50
N SER A 685 19.18 35.15 19.83
CA SER A 685 19.20 36.58 20.13
C SER A 685 18.17 36.96 21.18
N SER A 686 18.60 37.72 22.18
CA SER A 686 17.73 38.30 23.20
C SER A 686 18.29 39.63 23.71
N GLU A 687 17.43 40.47 24.29
CA GLU A 687 17.87 41.73 24.91
C GLU A 687 18.86 41.51 26.07
N ALA A 688 18.68 40.43 26.84
CA ALA A 688 19.53 40.13 28.00
C ALA A 688 20.91 39.58 27.62
N GLN A 689 20.97 38.70 26.62
CA GLN A 689 22.19 37.95 26.27
C GLN A 689 22.90 38.46 25.00
N GLY A 690 22.27 39.38 24.26
CA GLY A 690 22.77 39.84 22.96
C GLY A 690 22.47 38.84 21.84
N THR A 691 23.22 38.91 20.75
CA THR A 691 23.09 38.03 19.58
C THR A 691 24.29 37.10 19.50
N ARG A 692 24.01 35.83 19.19
CA ARG A 692 24.98 34.74 19.02
C ARG A 692 24.71 34.03 17.70
N PHE A 693 25.70 34.03 16.81
CA PHE A 693 25.74 33.18 15.62
C PHE A 693 26.58 31.95 15.93
N ILE A 694 26.03 30.76 15.73
CA ILE A 694 26.69 29.47 15.98
C ILE A 694 26.78 28.73 14.65
N ILE A 695 27.99 28.43 14.21
CA ILE A 695 28.27 27.80 12.91
C ILE A 695 29.05 26.52 13.15
N GLU A 696 28.67 25.46 12.48
CA GLU A 696 29.35 24.16 12.52
C GLU A 696 29.89 23.86 11.11
N LEU A 697 31.21 23.79 10.97
CA LEU A 697 31.90 23.55 9.69
C LEU A 697 32.62 22.19 9.72
N PRO A 698 32.27 21.23 8.85
CA PRO A 698 33.01 19.98 8.72
C PRO A 698 34.44 20.24 8.22
N ARG A 699 35.46 19.63 8.86
CA ARG A 699 36.87 19.77 8.45
C ARG A 699 37.17 19.22 7.06
N CYS A 700 36.44 18.20 6.65
CA CYS A 700 36.51 17.61 5.32
C CYS A 700 35.10 17.56 4.74
N ALA A 701 34.95 17.83 3.44
CA ALA A 701 33.66 17.70 2.79
C ALA A 701 33.16 16.25 2.90
N PRO A 702 31.90 16.00 3.27
CA PRO A 702 31.37 14.64 3.29
C PRO A 702 31.42 14.06 1.86
N THR A 703 32.11 12.93 1.71
CA THR A 703 32.01 12.09 0.51
C THR A 703 30.64 11.44 0.49
N GLY A 704 29.65 12.13 -0.08
CA GLY A 704 28.30 11.60 -0.28
C GLY A 704 27.20 12.58 0.08
N SER A 705 26.22 12.71 -0.81
CA SER A 705 25.01 13.51 -0.63
C SER A 705 24.18 12.99 0.55
N ALA A 706 24.29 13.64 1.71
CA ALA A 706 23.30 13.59 2.77
C ALA A 706 23.31 14.90 3.57
N ALA A 707 22.54 15.88 3.08
CA ALA A 707 22.07 16.98 3.91
C ALA A 707 20.97 16.45 4.84
N VAL A 708 21.34 15.75 5.91
CA VAL A 708 20.50 15.53 7.10
C VAL A 708 21.43 15.47 8.33
N PHE A 709 21.83 16.63 8.84
CA PHE A 709 22.21 16.77 10.25
C PHE A 709 21.18 17.66 10.95
N ALA A 710 20.00 17.09 11.18
CA ALA A 710 19.05 17.60 12.16
C ALA A 710 18.42 16.43 12.91
N ARG A 711 18.50 16.51 14.25
CA ARG A 711 17.93 15.62 15.28
C ARG A 711 18.76 14.37 15.61
N GLY A 712 19.84 14.56 16.35
CA GLY A 712 20.56 13.41 16.92
C GLY A 712 21.74 13.72 17.82
N ARG A 713 21.74 14.84 18.56
CA ARG A 713 22.63 15.04 19.73
C ARG A 713 21.97 16.05 20.66
N ARG A 714 20.99 15.57 21.43
CA ARG A 714 20.32 16.32 22.50
C ARG A 714 20.85 15.93 23.89
N GLU A 715 21.96 15.21 23.95
CA GLU A 715 22.56 14.72 25.19
C GLU A 715 24.09 14.87 25.13
N GLN A 716 24.55 16.12 25.24
CA GLN A 716 25.91 16.51 25.66
C GLN A 716 25.96 18.05 25.67
N SER A 717 25.28 18.71 26.62
CA SER A 717 25.40 20.18 26.77
C SER A 717 25.16 20.65 28.21
N THR A 718 25.83 20.02 29.17
CA THR A 718 26.07 20.65 30.47
C THR A 718 27.57 20.91 30.68
N SER A 719 28.46 19.98 30.29
CA SER A 719 29.90 20.18 30.46
C SER A 719 30.55 21.18 29.50
N ASP A 720 30.08 21.28 28.26
CA ASP A 720 30.65 22.20 27.26
C ASP A 720 30.20 23.65 27.52
N ASP A 721 28.96 23.82 27.97
CA ASP A 721 28.39 25.13 28.33
C ASP A 721 29.01 25.65 29.66
N GLU A 722 29.40 24.76 30.58
CA GLU A 722 30.16 25.10 31.80
C GLU A 722 31.63 25.46 31.52
N ARG A 723 32.31 24.75 30.60
CA ARG A 723 33.70 25.08 30.20
C ARG A 723 33.80 26.44 29.50
N LEU A 724 32.77 26.84 28.77
CA LEU A 724 32.67 28.14 28.10
C LEU A 724 32.24 29.27 29.05
N ARG A 725 31.38 28.99 30.06
CA ARG A 725 31.06 29.94 31.14
C ARG A 725 32.29 30.37 31.94
N GLY A 726 33.20 29.45 32.26
CA GLY A 726 34.42 29.75 33.01
C GLY A 726 35.39 30.70 32.29
N TRP A 727 35.27 30.87 30.97
CA TRP A 727 36.01 31.86 30.19
C TRP A 727 35.29 33.21 30.09
N ARG A 728 33.94 33.22 30.10
CA ARG A 728 33.12 34.44 30.15
C ARG A 728 33.34 35.23 31.44
N GLU A 729 33.48 34.54 32.58
CA GLU A 729 33.78 35.15 33.89
C GLU A 729 35.22 35.68 34.03
N LYS A 730 36.14 35.31 33.12
CA LYS A 730 37.53 35.82 33.11
C LYS A 730 37.72 37.07 32.23
N ILE A 731 36.66 37.51 31.55
CA ILE A 731 36.65 38.53 30.50
C ILE A 731 35.71 39.70 30.83
N GLU A 732 34.73 39.51 31.74
CA GLU A 732 34.18 40.58 32.60
C GLU A 732 35.21 41.03 33.64
#